data_AF-A0A286TDF3-F1
#
_entry.id   AF-A0A286TDF3-F1
#
_cell.length_a   1.000
_cell.length_b   1.000
_cell.length_c   1.000
_cell.angle_alpha   90.00
_cell.angle_beta   90.00
_cell.angle_gamma   90.00
#
_symmetry.space_group_name_H-M   'P 1'
#
loop_
_entity.id
_entity.type
_entity.pdbx_description
1 polymer ?
#
loop_
_entity_poly.entity_id
_entity_poly.type
_entity_poly.pdbx_seq_one_letter_code
_entity_poly.pdbx_strand_id
1 'polypeptide(L)'
;MAAIATAAMALSPGAAAYAADADATAPATTASANLRGAWNFENTAAGDREAANNGGSSSATAQLIGDDISIIADPAGVFGNVLHFGAGASSYMKINQYVNTGAGNASFAMWYRYDTTLDPTGDKPAVLLQQDGAGRSLLTLRPSNQYHTYVNATDVLSNNTVARGGWQHIAVSFDQTSRKVKFYVNGALDSEKNMGTSAVNAVTALLVGSHKNIGTMDPHSMKGDVDDIRVYDATLTDDQAAAIYAEQGTALVRKQLGTLVSQADALLAAGEVDAASAQAQALATAKRNAVNAMNNTSGSAVARMTAMNAAGTALQTAITAYQAHVPITLTADPSTVERTVDSASIFGVNHRYAFNGYGSFDPDTMRVKDDFTALYKQVGFGSIRYPGGTISNLFNWKTTIGPRAQRLKQIHGFYNNPGQGGIEPNFGIGEIATFADEVDSEIVYVYSLGRGNAQDAADLIEYLNAQVGTNPNGGIDWAKVRADNGHPQPYNVRYFEIGNEMNQAWANSDGTASQGYWTTAVSGGSEQAYTEGGTASFTKQYAVSLEDWNKAASVSDGKAGLTRYMRYANVNPKMNGDDGAIVDDPSFVAVNKGSVSVWVGNDQSNEQWRIVDDLETAGAGDKVVQVDYSTGALRFGDGVHGAIPAKGQQVYVSYTVDRDGFVKISKAIKNTTDQINTAEQRTDGTRHTANVYTSYESTGFITRMANLNANQWYDGMTIHPYSGTPTGATAGAWYDDAMKKAETAGVNRVKEYVRLMPAGKVPVISEYGIFRDTSALVRSQSHALYIAKVALEYVRLGSPYIQKHCLIDWYSSGADSLGPTQQAVIQAVPEDGASTVTGEGRFGFFLTPSAYALQMLGNGIGDSVLTSTLGSTPTLGNGATSLSALVSKDDDGNLRVIIVNLDRALGRTLKLNFGQDLSGRVADVQTMDAAINAENTLENQDNVTPVDSSVTFDAATPTVTVTPHSLTTLKIRPRAAGTINAAPVITASDRTITVGDAFDPLDGVTAHDAEDGDMPLAAANVTADDVDPDTPGTYHVTITVTDSQGATTSKTFTVVVQAKEGGETPEPEPDPSPGPEPTPEPAPSPAPDEETDQAAHQKPDGKTNGQQADNGKTKLSHTGASVLVALTCTAMLAIGGGLIATFRRKRS
;
A
#
# COMPACT_ATOMS: atom_id res chain seq x y z
N MET A 1 13.53 52.50 46.41
CA MET A 1 13.57 53.13 47.75
C MET A 1 13.32 52.04 48.80
N ALA A 2 14.25 51.93 49.77
CA ALA A 2 14.27 51.10 51.01
C ALA A 2 14.08 49.56 50.85
N ALA A 3 15.14 48.74 50.75
CA ALA A 3 16.06 48.21 51.80
C ALA A 3 15.35 47.26 52.79
N ILE A 4 15.74 45.98 52.96
CA ILE A 4 16.97 45.43 53.59
C ILE A 4 17.15 43.95 53.13
N ALA A 5 18.26 43.56 52.48
CA ALA A 5 19.37 42.70 52.94
C ALA A 5 18.96 41.34 53.59
N THR A 6 19.56 40.15 53.33
CA THR A 6 20.96 39.83 53.01
C THR A 6 21.11 38.34 52.59
N ALA A 7 22.08 38.08 51.71
CA ALA A 7 23.04 36.96 51.61
C ALA A 7 22.65 35.47 51.49
N ALA A 8 23.34 34.84 50.54
CA ALA A 8 23.36 33.44 50.16
C ALA A 8 24.37 32.60 50.97
N MET A 9 24.11 31.29 51.11
CA MET A 9 25.01 30.20 50.65
C MET A 9 24.40 28.81 50.93
N ALA A 10 24.81 27.86 50.09
CA ALA A 10 24.29 26.50 49.90
C ALA A 10 24.37 25.57 51.11
N LEU A 11 23.38 24.67 51.22
CA LEU A 11 23.51 23.37 51.91
C LEU A 11 22.63 22.33 51.19
N SER A 12 23.25 21.18 50.92
CA SER A 12 22.71 19.90 50.45
C SER A 12 21.42 19.45 51.16
N PRO A 13 20.49 18.73 50.50
CA PRO A 13 19.36 18.15 51.21
C PRO A 13 19.81 16.92 51.98
N GLY A 14 19.90 17.08 53.31
CA GLY A 14 20.01 15.97 54.26
C GLY A 14 18.72 15.15 54.30
N ALA A 15 18.89 13.85 54.53
CA ALA A 15 17.84 12.89 54.77
C ALA A 15 16.92 13.34 55.91
N ALA A 16 15.63 13.53 55.62
CA ALA A 16 14.59 13.65 56.63
C ALA A 16 14.09 12.24 56.96
N ALA A 17 14.53 11.72 58.10
CA ALA A 17 13.97 10.55 58.74
C ALA A 17 12.50 10.81 59.06
N TYR A 18 11.59 9.98 58.52
CA TYR A 18 10.23 9.89 59.03
C TYR A 18 10.28 9.10 60.34
N ALA A 19 10.06 9.81 61.44
CA ALA A 19 9.89 9.23 62.77
C ALA A 19 8.61 8.38 62.79
N ALA A 20 8.73 7.20 63.40
CA ALA A 20 7.60 6.34 63.71
C ALA A 20 6.70 7.01 64.75
N ASP A 21 5.47 7.38 64.35
CA ASP A 21 4.39 7.60 65.32
C ASP A 21 3.81 6.24 65.69
N ALA A 22 4.17 5.79 66.89
CA ALA A 22 3.44 4.76 67.60
C ALA A 22 2.21 5.43 68.21
N ASP A 23 1.03 5.22 67.62
CA ASP A 23 -0.23 5.43 68.32
C ASP A 23 -1.06 4.15 68.30
N ALA A 24 -1.42 3.72 69.49
CA ALA A 24 -2.19 2.53 69.77
C ALA A 24 -3.68 2.87 69.69
N THR A 25 -4.47 1.93 69.16
CA THR A 25 -5.94 1.88 69.16
C THR A 25 -6.69 2.74 68.14
N ALA A 26 -6.45 2.47 66.84
CA ALA A 26 -7.44 2.76 65.79
C ALA A 26 -8.54 1.67 65.77
N PRO A 27 -9.82 2.00 65.51
CA PRO A 27 -10.86 1.00 65.30
C PRO A 27 -10.51 0.12 64.10
N ALA A 28 -10.83 -1.18 64.17
CA ALA A 28 -10.53 -2.13 63.09
C ALA A 28 -11.03 -1.58 61.75
N THR A 29 -10.12 -1.35 60.81
CA THR A 29 -10.50 -1.06 59.42
C THR A 29 -11.27 -2.26 58.87
N THR A 30 -12.15 -2.05 57.88
CA THR A 30 -12.87 -3.15 57.20
C THR A 30 -11.95 -4.27 56.73
N ALA A 31 -10.68 -3.97 56.42
CA ALA A 31 -9.64 -4.90 56.00
C ALA A 31 -9.08 -5.81 57.12
N SER A 32 -9.20 -5.42 58.39
CA SER A 32 -8.71 -6.19 59.55
C SER A 32 -9.80 -7.06 60.22
N ALA A 33 -11.06 -6.92 59.82
CA ALA A 33 -12.15 -7.71 60.38
C ALA A 33 -11.98 -9.20 60.04
N ASN A 34 -12.08 -10.07 61.06
CA ASN A 34 -11.86 -11.52 60.99
C ASN A 34 -10.45 -11.95 60.52
N LEU A 35 -9.47 -11.04 60.57
CA LEU A 35 -8.08 -11.34 60.23
C LEU A 35 -7.46 -12.26 61.29
N ARG A 36 -6.95 -13.41 60.84
CA ARG A 36 -6.25 -14.39 61.67
C ARG A 36 -4.75 -14.12 61.73
N GLY A 37 -4.13 -13.74 60.60
CA GLY A 37 -2.70 -13.45 60.49
C GLY A 37 -2.36 -12.67 59.23
N ALA A 38 -1.31 -11.85 59.29
CA ALA A 38 -0.75 -11.07 58.19
C ALA A 38 0.79 -11.07 58.21
N TRP A 39 1.43 -11.30 57.06
CA TRP A 39 2.89 -11.28 56.89
C TRP A 39 3.27 -10.32 55.75
N ASN A 40 3.79 -9.15 56.11
CA ASN A 40 4.24 -8.10 55.16
C ASN A 40 5.76 -7.89 55.15
N PHE A 41 6.51 -8.72 55.89
CA PHE A 41 7.99 -8.76 55.89
C PHE A 41 8.75 -7.48 56.29
N GLU A 42 8.07 -6.38 56.62
CA GLU A 42 8.70 -5.09 56.94
C GLU A 42 9.54 -5.11 58.23
N ASN A 43 9.15 -5.92 59.21
CA ASN A 43 9.82 -6.03 60.51
C ASN A 43 10.79 -7.22 60.61
N THR A 44 11.25 -7.74 59.48
CA THR A 44 12.13 -8.91 59.41
C THR A 44 13.42 -8.53 58.70
N ALA A 45 14.57 -8.79 59.32
CA ALA A 45 15.86 -8.39 58.75
C ALA A 45 16.23 -9.28 57.57
N ALA A 46 16.99 -8.73 56.62
CA ALA A 46 17.52 -9.50 55.50
C ALA A 46 18.41 -10.65 56.03
N GLY A 47 18.04 -11.89 55.67
CA GLY A 47 18.72 -13.10 56.11
C GLY A 47 18.04 -13.86 57.26
N ASP A 48 16.99 -13.29 57.88
CA ASP A 48 16.18 -14.01 58.86
C ASP A 48 15.45 -15.20 58.22
N ARG A 49 15.36 -16.31 58.96
CA ARG A 49 14.67 -17.53 58.53
C ARG A 49 13.28 -17.69 59.13
N GLU A 50 12.83 -16.70 59.88
CA GLU A 50 11.48 -16.62 60.43
C GLU A 50 10.86 -15.25 60.09
N ALA A 51 9.60 -15.24 59.67
CA ALA A 51 8.83 -14.03 59.44
C ALA A 51 7.74 -13.90 60.51
N ALA A 52 7.71 -12.74 61.17
CA ALA A 52 6.74 -12.43 62.21
C ALA A 52 5.33 -12.24 61.63
N ASN A 53 4.32 -12.62 62.41
CA ASN A 53 2.94 -12.21 62.13
C ASN A 53 2.73 -10.77 62.62
N ASN A 54 2.27 -9.91 61.72
CA ASN A 54 2.21 -8.47 61.89
C ASN A 54 0.78 -7.96 62.14
N GLY A 55 -0.21 -8.85 62.25
CA GLY A 55 -1.58 -8.48 62.62
C GLY A 55 -2.56 -9.65 62.73
N GLY A 56 -3.73 -9.41 63.30
CA GLY A 56 -4.79 -10.43 63.47
C GLY A 56 -4.79 -11.12 64.84
N SER A 57 -5.60 -12.16 64.98
CA SER A 57 -5.86 -12.84 66.26
C SER A 57 -4.82 -13.88 66.66
N SER A 58 -3.96 -14.33 65.75
CA SER A 58 -2.97 -15.39 66.00
C SER A 58 -1.59 -14.84 66.34
N SER A 59 -0.82 -15.59 67.14
CA SER A 59 0.61 -15.34 67.40
C SER A 59 1.56 -16.24 66.59
N ALA A 60 1.06 -16.93 65.54
CA ALA A 60 1.86 -17.87 64.77
C ALA A 60 2.98 -17.18 63.98
N THR A 61 4.19 -17.75 63.98
CA THR A 61 5.30 -17.32 63.13
C THR A 61 5.39 -18.18 61.87
N ALA A 62 5.96 -17.62 60.80
CA ALA A 62 6.22 -18.35 59.55
C ALA A 62 7.71 -18.68 59.43
N GLN A 63 8.04 -19.89 58.96
CA GLN A 63 9.41 -20.36 58.76
C GLN A 63 9.76 -20.39 57.27
N LEU A 64 10.92 -19.87 56.90
CA LEU A 64 11.48 -19.96 55.54
C LEU A 64 12.33 -21.23 55.44
N ILE A 65 11.92 -22.17 54.59
CA ILE A 65 12.54 -23.48 54.42
C ILE A 65 13.14 -23.59 53.02
N GLY A 66 14.39 -24.04 52.92
CA GLY A 66 15.13 -24.20 51.67
C GLY A 66 16.17 -23.12 51.42
N ASP A 67 17.05 -23.36 50.45
CA ASP A 67 18.21 -22.48 50.17
C ASP A 67 17.88 -21.31 49.24
N ASP A 68 16.78 -21.41 48.49
CA ASP A 68 16.40 -20.46 47.43
C ASP A 68 15.13 -19.67 47.79
N ILE A 69 15.10 -19.18 49.04
CA ILE A 69 14.07 -18.30 49.58
C ILE A 69 14.70 -17.32 50.57
N SER A 70 14.36 -16.03 50.47
CA SER A 70 14.91 -15.00 51.33
C SER A 70 13.98 -13.79 51.43
N ILE A 71 14.17 -12.97 52.46
CA ILE A 71 13.52 -11.66 52.56
C ILE A 71 14.51 -10.61 52.06
N ILE A 72 14.10 -9.84 51.06
CA ILE A 72 14.90 -8.80 50.40
C ILE A 72 14.09 -7.50 50.31
N ALA A 73 14.75 -6.36 50.13
CA ALA A 73 14.04 -5.14 49.76
C ALA A 73 13.43 -5.29 48.35
N ASP A 74 12.21 -4.80 48.13
CA ASP A 74 11.59 -4.83 46.80
C ASP A 74 12.51 -4.12 45.79
N PRO A 75 13.03 -4.82 44.77
CA PRO A 75 13.89 -4.20 43.76
C PRO A 75 13.18 -3.05 43.02
N ALA A 76 11.85 -3.11 42.94
CA ALA A 76 11.03 -2.07 42.35
C ALA A 76 10.63 -0.99 43.35
N GLY A 77 10.97 -1.07 44.64
CA GLY A 77 10.67 -0.07 45.67
C GLY A 77 9.20 0.36 45.73
N VAL A 78 8.26 -0.54 45.39
CA VAL A 78 6.82 -0.35 45.56
C VAL A 78 6.43 -0.83 46.95
N PHE A 79 6.95 -1.99 47.33
CA PHE A 79 6.86 -2.56 48.68
C PHE A 79 8.18 -2.30 49.43
N GLY A 80 8.19 -2.40 50.76
CA GLY A 80 9.43 -2.27 51.53
C GLY A 80 10.26 -3.54 51.39
N ASN A 81 10.00 -4.52 52.24
CA ASN A 81 10.60 -5.85 52.15
C ASN A 81 9.62 -6.87 51.56
N VAL A 82 10.14 -7.84 50.80
CA VAL A 82 9.36 -8.88 50.13
C VAL A 82 9.99 -10.26 50.34
N LEU A 83 9.16 -11.30 50.29
CA LEU A 83 9.60 -12.69 50.27
C LEU A 83 9.94 -13.12 48.84
N HIS A 84 11.23 -13.33 48.57
CA HIS A 84 11.75 -13.71 47.27
C HIS A 84 11.96 -15.23 47.14
N PHE A 85 11.54 -15.77 46.00
CA PHE A 85 11.73 -17.15 45.57
C PHE A 85 12.54 -17.20 44.27
N GLY A 86 13.68 -17.91 44.27
CA GLY A 86 14.47 -18.14 43.07
C GLY A 86 14.03 -19.33 42.22
N ALA A 87 14.92 -19.84 41.36
CA ALA A 87 14.65 -20.92 40.40
C ALA A 87 14.46 -22.32 41.04
N GLY A 88 14.79 -22.50 42.32
CA GLY A 88 14.76 -23.77 43.05
C GLY A 88 13.36 -24.36 43.28
N ALA A 89 13.29 -25.69 43.37
CA ALA A 89 12.03 -26.44 43.43
C ALA A 89 11.54 -26.76 44.85
N SER A 90 12.37 -26.50 45.87
CA SER A 90 12.18 -27.05 47.21
C SER A 90 12.05 -26.00 48.30
N SER A 91 12.06 -24.72 47.94
CA SER A 91 11.99 -23.61 48.90
C SER A 91 10.55 -23.15 49.11
N TYR A 92 10.16 -22.91 50.36
CA TYR A 92 8.81 -22.49 50.72
C TYR A 92 8.77 -21.81 52.09
N MET A 93 7.75 -20.97 52.30
CA MET A 93 7.40 -20.49 53.63
C MET A 93 6.34 -21.40 54.24
N LYS A 94 6.49 -21.77 55.52
CA LYS A 94 5.57 -22.64 56.24
C LYS A 94 5.03 -21.96 57.49
N ILE A 95 3.71 -21.98 57.65
CA ILE A 95 3.04 -21.63 58.93
C ILE A 95 2.42 -22.91 59.47
N ASN A 96 2.97 -23.40 60.58
CA ASN A 96 2.66 -24.74 61.08
C ASN A 96 1.27 -24.80 61.74
N GLN A 97 0.51 -25.88 61.49
CA GLN A 97 -0.80 -26.17 62.12
C GLN A 97 -1.77 -24.96 62.10
N TYR A 98 -1.95 -24.36 60.93
CA TYR A 98 -2.58 -23.05 60.81
C TYR A 98 -3.93 -23.04 60.11
N VAL A 99 -4.12 -23.82 59.04
CA VAL A 99 -5.30 -23.71 58.17
C VAL A 99 -6.19 -24.95 58.28
N ASN A 100 -7.49 -24.75 58.40
CA ASN A 100 -8.51 -25.78 58.22
C ASN A 100 -9.65 -25.24 57.33
N THR A 101 -9.51 -25.42 56.02
CA THR A 101 -10.51 -25.00 55.02
C THR A 101 -11.78 -25.84 55.04
N GLY A 102 -11.82 -26.99 55.73
CA GLY A 102 -13.00 -27.84 55.84
C GLY A 102 -13.87 -27.60 57.09
N ALA A 103 -13.37 -26.85 58.09
CA ALA A 103 -14.11 -26.55 59.32
C ALA A 103 -15.12 -25.40 59.18
N GLY A 104 -14.99 -24.56 58.16
CA GLY A 104 -15.82 -23.37 57.99
C GLY A 104 -15.33 -22.50 56.85
N ASN A 105 -15.63 -21.20 56.93
CA ASN A 105 -15.26 -20.24 55.90
C ASN A 105 -13.83 -19.74 56.12
N ALA A 106 -13.07 -19.58 55.04
CA ALA A 106 -11.69 -19.09 55.12
C ALA A 106 -11.36 -18.24 53.89
N SER A 107 -10.51 -17.23 54.06
CA SER A 107 -9.97 -16.47 52.93
C SER A 107 -8.48 -16.26 53.03
N PHE A 108 -7.86 -16.13 51.87
CA PHE A 108 -6.44 -15.84 51.72
C PHE A 108 -6.29 -14.65 50.80
N ALA A 109 -5.43 -13.71 51.12
CA ALA A 109 -5.03 -12.63 50.24
C ALA A 109 -3.51 -12.55 50.19
N MET A 110 -2.95 -12.17 49.04
CA MET A 110 -1.51 -11.91 48.91
C MET A 110 -1.23 -10.99 47.74
N TRP A 111 -0.15 -10.23 47.86
CA TRP A 111 0.54 -9.63 46.73
C TRP A 111 1.62 -10.58 46.22
N TYR A 112 1.78 -10.65 44.91
CA TYR A 112 2.87 -11.42 44.31
C TYR A 112 3.29 -10.84 42.96
N ARG A 113 4.55 -11.07 42.60
CA ARG A 113 5.12 -10.76 41.30
C ARG A 113 5.79 -12.02 40.76
N TYR A 114 5.24 -12.56 39.68
CA TYR A 114 5.81 -13.73 39.04
C TYR A 114 6.96 -13.36 38.11
N ASP A 115 8.17 -13.84 38.40
CA ASP A 115 9.36 -13.54 37.60
C ASP A 115 9.46 -14.48 36.39
N THR A 116 9.15 -13.93 35.21
CA THR A 116 9.17 -14.63 33.92
C THR A 116 10.59 -14.93 33.42
N THR A 117 11.63 -14.34 34.01
CA THR A 117 13.02 -14.66 33.64
C THR A 117 13.49 -15.97 34.26
N LEU A 118 12.90 -16.35 35.40
CA LEU A 118 13.17 -17.62 36.09
C LEU A 118 12.33 -18.79 35.54
N ASP A 119 11.23 -18.48 34.85
CA ASP A 119 10.36 -19.42 34.14
C ASP A 119 9.88 -18.79 32.81
N PRO A 120 10.70 -18.87 31.76
CA PRO A 120 10.40 -18.22 30.48
C PRO A 120 9.35 -18.96 29.65
N THR A 121 9.09 -20.25 29.93
CA THR A 121 8.11 -21.04 29.17
C THR A 121 6.70 -20.88 29.73
N GLY A 122 6.54 -20.77 31.06
CA GLY A 122 5.23 -20.60 31.70
C GLY A 122 4.24 -21.73 31.39
N ASP A 123 4.73 -22.88 30.92
CA ASP A 123 3.95 -24.00 30.40
C ASP A 123 3.40 -24.91 31.50
N LYS A 124 3.83 -24.67 32.75
CA LYS A 124 3.42 -25.41 33.93
C LYS A 124 2.69 -24.52 34.96
N PRO A 125 1.81 -25.09 35.80
CA PRO A 125 1.19 -24.32 36.85
C PRO A 125 2.18 -24.01 37.98
N ALA A 126 2.12 -22.81 38.52
CA ALA A 126 2.90 -22.39 39.68
C ALA A 126 2.04 -22.42 40.96
N VAL A 127 2.58 -22.96 42.05
CA VAL A 127 1.90 -22.99 43.35
C VAL A 127 2.11 -21.68 44.09
N LEU A 128 1.01 -21.00 44.46
CA LEU A 128 1.05 -19.82 45.31
C LEU A 128 0.77 -20.20 46.77
N LEU A 129 -0.34 -20.91 47.02
CA LEU A 129 -0.77 -21.32 48.37
C LEU A 129 -1.21 -22.78 48.40
N GLN A 130 -0.79 -23.52 49.43
CA GLN A 130 -0.98 -24.96 49.53
C GLN A 130 -1.17 -25.41 50.98
N GLN A 131 -2.06 -26.38 51.23
CA GLN A 131 -2.08 -27.10 52.51
C GLN A 131 -1.16 -28.33 52.47
N ASP A 132 -0.51 -28.64 53.58
CA ASP A 132 0.29 -29.87 53.73
C ASP A 132 -0.56 -31.12 54.05
N GLY A 133 0.10 -32.28 54.18
CA GLY A 133 -0.53 -33.54 54.56
C GLY A 133 -1.73 -33.93 53.69
N ALA A 134 -2.89 -34.15 54.32
CA ALA A 134 -4.15 -34.48 53.64
C ALA A 134 -4.80 -33.28 52.94
N GLY A 135 -4.33 -32.06 53.20
CA GLY A 135 -4.84 -30.84 52.58
C GLY A 135 -4.55 -30.74 51.08
N ARG A 136 -5.16 -29.74 50.42
CA ARG A 136 -5.10 -29.57 48.96
C ARG A 136 -4.61 -28.18 48.56
N SER A 137 -4.41 -27.98 47.26
CA SER A 137 -3.97 -26.71 46.68
C SER A 137 -5.04 -25.64 46.85
N LEU A 138 -4.66 -24.56 47.54
CA LEU A 138 -5.55 -23.43 47.79
C LEU A 138 -5.53 -22.48 46.60
N LEU A 139 -4.34 -22.21 46.06
CA LEU A 139 -4.18 -21.27 44.96
C LEU A 139 -2.96 -21.65 44.09
N THR A 140 -3.20 -21.76 42.79
CA THR A 140 -2.19 -22.01 41.75
C THR A 140 -2.45 -21.08 40.57
N LEU A 141 -1.39 -20.68 39.84
CA LEU A 141 -1.48 -19.92 38.59
C LEU A 141 -1.23 -20.88 37.42
N ARG A 142 -2.22 -21.06 36.53
CA ARG A 142 -2.16 -22.02 35.42
C ARG A 142 -1.39 -21.44 34.21
N PRO A 143 -0.98 -22.30 33.24
CA PRO A 143 -0.42 -21.84 31.96
C PRO A 143 -1.38 -20.96 31.14
N SER A 144 -2.70 -21.13 31.34
CA SER A 144 -3.72 -20.24 30.77
C SER A 144 -3.75 -18.86 31.42
N ASN A 145 -2.86 -18.55 32.37
CA ASN A 145 -2.83 -17.33 33.17
C ASN A 145 -4.08 -17.11 34.03
N GLN A 146 -4.86 -18.16 34.30
CA GLN A 146 -5.98 -18.12 35.24
C GLN A 146 -5.53 -18.63 36.61
N TYR A 147 -6.13 -18.09 37.67
CA TYR A 147 -6.00 -18.66 39.01
C TYR A 147 -6.82 -19.94 39.13
N HIS A 148 -6.37 -20.84 39.98
CA HIS A 148 -6.96 -22.16 40.13
C HIS A 148 -6.88 -22.66 41.58
N THR A 149 -7.93 -23.33 42.04
CA THR A 149 -7.99 -24.02 43.33
C THR A 149 -8.48 -25.46 43.19
N TYR A 150 -8.04 -26.34 44.09
CA TYR A 150 -8.49 -27.73 44.19
C TYR A 150 -8.90 -28.11 45.63
N VAL A 151 -9.38 -27.14 46.42
CA VAL A 151 -9.59 -27.30 47.87
C VAL A 151 -10.54 -28.47 48.24
N ASN A 152 -11.60 -28.67 47.46
CA ASN A 152 -12.68 -29.63 47.75
C ASN A 152 -12.74 -30.79 46.72
N ALA A 153 -11.59 -31.14 46.13
CA ALA A 153 -11.45 -32.16 45.08
C ALA A 153 -12.16 -31.80 43.76
N THR A 154 -12.21 -30.53 43.43
CA THR A 154 -12.77 -30.03 42.18
C THR A 154 -11.88 -28.91 41.67
N ASP A 155 -11.47 -29.00 40.40
CA ASP A 155 -10.69 -27.96 39.74
C ASP A 155 -11.60 -26.77 39.45
N VAL A 156 -11.28 -25.60 40.02
CA VAL A 156 -12.04 -24.37 39.79
C VAL A 156 -11.10 -23.25 39.36
N LEU A 157 -11.37 -22.70 38.18
CA LEU A 157 -10.61 -21.61 37.57
C LEU A 157 -11.27 -20.25 37.80
N SER A 158 -10.49 -19.18 37.87
CA SER A 158 -10.97 -17.80 37.67
C SER A 158 -11.58 -17.62 36.27
N ASN A 159 -12.34 -16.55 36.06
CA ASN A 159 -12.86 -16.21 34.74
C ASN A 159 -11.77 -15.55 33.89
N ASN A 160 -11.14 -14.51 34.41
CA ASN A 160 -10.16 -13.72 33.70
C ASN A 160 -8.73 -14.27 33.84
N THR A 161 -7.91 -13.94 32.86
CA THR A 161 -6.46 -14.18 32.85
C THR A 161 -5.69 -13.01 33.46
N VAL A 162 -4.52 -13.25 34.06
CA VAL A 162 -3.64 -12.20 34.62
C VAL A 162 -2.27 -12.15 33.94
N ALA A 163 -1.71 -10.94 33.83
CA ALA A 163 -0.37 -10.77 33.30
C ALA A 163 0.71 -11.26 34.29
N ARG A 164 1.73 -11.96 33.76
CA ARG A 164 2.96 -12.30 34.49
C ARG A 164 3.97 -11.15 34.38
N GLY A 165 4.92 -11.06 35.33
CA GLY A 165 5.97 -10.03 35.37
C GLY A 165 5.65 -8.77 36.19
N GLY A 166 4.38 -8.43 36.38
CA GLY A 166 3.94 -7.31 37.24
C GLY A 166 3.45 -7.77 38.61
N TRP A 167 3.37 -6.82 39.56
CA TRP A 167 2.69 -7.05 40.85
C TRP A 167 1.19 -7.28 40.63
N GLN A 168 0.68 -8.36 41.22
CA GLN A 168 -0.73 -8.72 41.24
C GLN A 168 -1.17 -8.92 42.69
N HIS A 169 -2.43 -8.59 42.96
CA HIS A 169 -3.09 -8.95 44.22
C HIS A 169 -4.18 -9.97 43.95
N ILE A 170 -4.19 -11.04 44.73
CA ILE A 170 -5.19 -12.10 44.64
C ILE A 170 -5.76 -12.38 46.02
N ALA A 171 -7.08 -12.35 46.14
CA ALA A 171 -7.78 -12.89 47.28
C ALA A 171 -8.70 -14.04 46.84
N VAL A 172 -8.67 -15.14 47.59
CA VAL A 172 -9.52 -16.32 47.37
C VAL A 172 -10.28 -16.63 48.65
N SER A 173 -11.61 -16.71 48.56
CA SER A 173 -12.51 -17.00 49.68
C SER A 173 -13.26 -18.29 49.47
N PHE A 174 -13.20 -19.19 50.46
CA PHE A 174 -13.89 -20.47 50.47
C PHE A 174 -15.04 -20.42 51.46
N ASP A 175 -16.26 -20.57 50.96
CA ASP A 175 -17.48 -20.67 51.76
C ASP A 175 -17.94 -22.12 51.80
N GLN A 176 -17.63 -22.83 52.89
CA GLN A 176 -18.03 -24.23 53.04
C GLN A 176 -19.52 -24.41 53.31
N THR A 177 -20.22 -23.36 53.73
CA THR A 177 -21.68 -23.39 53.94
C THR A 177 -22.41 -23.44 52.61
N SER A 178 -22.05 -22.54 51.68
CA SER A 178 -22.64 -22.50 50.33
C SER A 178 -21.91 -23.37 49.30
N ARG A 179 -20.76 -23.96 49.66
CA ARG A 179 -19.87 -24.74 48.78
C ARG A 179 -19.36 -23.94 47.59
N LYS A 180 -19.07 -22.66 47.82
CA LYS A 180 -18.59 -21.74 46.80
C LYS A 180 -17.17 -21.24 47.08
N VAL A 181 -16.45 -20.95 46.01
CA VAL A 181 -15.20 -20.19 46.02
C VAL A 181 -15.40 -18.88 45.28
N LYS A 182 -14.86 -17.80 45.84
CA LYS A 182 -14.73 -16.50 45.17
C LYS A 182 -13.27 -16.20 44.87
N PHE A 183 -12.99 -15.72 43.67
CA PHE A 183 -11.71 -15.11 43.32
C PHE A 183 -11.89 -13.60 43.19
N TYR A 184 -11.03 -12.84 43.87
CA TYR A 184 -10.92 -11.40 43.73
C TYR A 184 -9.54 -11.07 43.17
N VAL A 185 -9.51 -10.47 41.99
CA VAL A 185 -8.27 -10.10 41.29
C VAL A 185 -8.13 -8.59 41.36
N ASN A 186 -7.02 -8.11 41.92
CA ASN A 186 -6.76 -6.68 42.11
C ASN A 186 -7.92 -5.93 42.78
N GLY A 187 -8.50 -6.56 43.80
CA GLY A 187 -9.58 -6.00 44.62
C GLY A 187 -10.98 -6.09 44.01
N ALA A 188 -11.14 -6.53 42.77
CA ALA A 188 -12.44 -6.72 42.13
C ALA A 188 -12.87 -8.20 42.12
N LEU A 189 -14.16 -8.48 42.30
CA LEU A 189 -14.71 -9.83 42.17
C LEU A 189 -14.59 -10.31 40.72
N ASP A 190 -13.82 -11.37 40.50
CA ASP A 190 -13.65 -12.01 39.19
C ASP A 190 -14.70 -13.09 38.96
N SER A 191 -14.89 -13.97 39.95
CA SER A 191 -15.80 -15.10 39.82
C SER A 191 -16.25 -15.65 41.17
N GLU A 192 -17.46 -16.23 41.18
CA GLU A 192 -18.02 -17.03 42.27
C GLU A 192 -18.49 -18.37 41.68
N LYS A 193 -17.91 -19.48 42.11
CA LYS A 193 -18.11 -20.80 41.49
C LYS A 193 -18.27 -21.91 42.54
N ASN A 194 -18.94 -23.00 42.18
CA ASN A 194 -19.04 -24.18 43.06
C ASN A 194 -17.67 -24.84 43.20
N MET A 195 -17.26 -25.17 44.43
CA MET A 195 -15.97 -25.82 44.71
C MET A 195 -16.07 -27.32 44.98
N GLY A 196 -17.26 -27.91 44.90
CA GLY A 196 -17.48 -29.32 45.22
C GLY A 196 -17.68 -29.59 46.70
N THR A 197 -17.88 -30.86 47.06
CA THR A 197 -18.39 -31.27 48.38
C THR A 197 -17.38 -32.03 49.25
N SER A 198 -16.26 -32.49 48.68
CA SER A 198 -15.28 -33.32 49.38
C SER A 198 -14.29 -32.50 50.20
N ALA A 199 -14.76 -31.81 51.24
CA ALA A 199 -13.90 -30.99 52.10
C ALA A 199 -12.94 -31.80 52.98
N VAL A 200 -11.74 -31.29 53.20
CA VAL A 200 -10.76 -31.83 54.15
C VAL A 200 -10.87 -31.04 55.46
N ASN A 201 -11.56 -31.60 56.45
CA ASN A 201 -11.71 -30.97 57.77
C ASN A 201 -10.57 -31.41 58.71
N ALA A 202 -9.39 -30.84 58.50
CA ALA A 202 -8.21 -31.07 59.32
C ALA A 202 -7.39 -29.79 59.44
N VAL A 203 -6.80 -29.55 60.62
CA VAL A 203 -5.80 -28.48 60.80
C VAL A 203 -4.51 -28.93 60.14
N THR A 204 -4.01 -28.12 59.20
CA THR A 204 -2.85 -28.38 58.34
C THR A 204 -1.92 -27.18 58.34
N ALA A 205 -0.66 -27.35 57.95
CA ALA A 205 0.21 -26.21 57.71
C ALA A 205 -0.17 -25.47 56.42
N LEU A 206 0.03 -24.16 56.40
CA LEU A 206 -0.01 -23.36 55.18
C LEU A 206 1.40 -23.30 54.60
N LEU A 207 1.54 -23.73 53.35
CA LEU A 207 2.74 -23.59 52.55
C LEU A 207 2.52 -22.47 51.54
N VAL A 208 3.46 -21.54 51.46
CA VAL A 208 3.50 -20.48 50.46
C VAL A 208 4.64 -20.76 49.50
N GLY A 209 4.31 -20.82 48.22
CA GLY A 209 5.27 -20.99 47.13
C GLY A 209 5.68 -22.42 46.79
N SER A 210 5.14 -23.47 47.43
CA SER A 210 5.44 -24.86 47.06
C SER A 210 4.25 -25.80 47.21
N HIS A 211 4.20 -26.82 46.37
CA HIS A 211 3.30 -27.97 46.54
C HIS A 211 3.70 -28.78 47.78
N LYS A 212 2.77 -29.59 48.33
CA LYS A 212 3.04 -30.45 49.50
C LYS A 212 3.98 -31.62 49.20
N ASN A 213 4.04 -32.04 47.93
CA ASN A 213 5.04 -32.98 47.44
C ASN A 213 6.25 -32.17 46.98
N ILE A 214 7.17 -31.89 47.91
CA ILE A 214 8.33 -31.01 47.68
C ILE A 214 9.14 -31.46 46.45
N GLY A 215 9.57 -30.51 45.62
CA GLY A 215 10.39 -30.78 44.43
C GLY A 215 9.61 -31.19 43.17
N THR A 216 8.27 -31.26 43.22
CA THR A 216 7.46 -31.50 42.02
C THR A 216 7.61 -30.38 40.98
N MET A 217 7.56 -30.75 39.69
CA MET A 217 7.64 -29.82 38.55
C MET A 217 6.26 -29.53 37.93
N ASP A 218 5.20 -30.19 38.40
CA ASP A 218 3.83 -30.00 37.94
C ASP A 218 2.83 -30.29 39.08
N PRO A 219 2.24 -29.27 39.73
CA PRO A 219 2.59 -27.85 39.63
C PRO A 219 3.94 -27.56 40.28
N HIS A 220 4.76 -26.65 39.76
CA HIS A 220 6.06 -26.31 40.36
C HIS A 220 5.97 -25.15 41.36
N SER A 221 7.07 -24.89 42.07
CA SER A 221 7.17 -23.83 43.09
C SER A 221 7.14 -22.42 42.50
N MET A 222 6.64 -21.47 43.28
CA MET A 222 6.59 -20.03 42.96
C MET A 222 7.96 -19.49 42.54
N LYS A 223 7.95 -18.53 41.61
CA LYS A 223 9.11 -17.81 41.08
C LYS A 223 8.88 -16.31 41.17
N GLY A 224 9.81 -15.59 41.79
CA GLY A 224 9.69 -14.16 42.02
C GLY A 224 9.26 -13.84 43.45
N ASP A 225 8.46 -12.80 43.62
CA ASP A 225 8.29 -12.13 44.92
C ASP A 225 6.87 -12.25 45.44
N VAL A 226 6.74 -12.26 46.77
CA VAL A 226 5.47 -12.29 47.49
C VAL A 226 5.50 -11.26 48.61
N ASP A 227 4.39 -10.58 48.84
CA ASP A 227 4.21 -9.69 49.97
C ASP A 227 2.77 -9.74 50.54
N ASP A 228 2.61 -9.23 51.75
CA ASP A 228 1.34 -9.00 52.46
C ASP A 228 0.37 -10.18 52.38
N ILE A 229 0.84 -11.33 52.83
CA ILE A 229 0.05 -12.56 52.90
C ILE A 229 -0.91 -12.44 54.08
N ARG A 230 -2.21 -12.55 53.85
CA ARG A 230 -3.26 -12.46 54.87
C ARG A 230 -4.14 -13.69 54.88
N VAL A 231 -4.51 -14.13 56.09
CA VAL A 231 -5.41 -15.26 56.30
C VAL A 231 -6.57 -14.83 57.18
N TYR A 232 -7.79 -15.18 56.79
CA TYR A 232 -9.03 -14.82 57.48
C TYR A 232 -9.83 -16.09 57.83
N ASP A 233 -10.44 -16.10 59.02
CA ASP A 233 -11.38 -17.16 59.47
C ASP A 233 -12.82 -16.89 58.99
N ALA A 234 -12.97 -16.15 57.88
CA ALA A 234 -14.24 -15.81 57.25
C ALA A 234 -14.07 -15.63 55.73
N THR A 235 -15.19 -15.57 55.01
CA THR A 235 -15.20 -15.13 53.60
C THR A 235 -15.09 -13.61 53.53
N LEU A 236 -14.27 -13.09 52.60
CA LEU A 236 -14.18 -11.66 52.35
C LEU A 236 -15.41 -11.19 51.59
N THR A 237 -15.96 -10.05 51.98
CA THR A 237 -16.90 -9.30 51.13
C THR A 237 -16.15 -8.57 50.02
N ASP A 238 -16.87 -8.17 48.98
CA ASP A 238 -16.33 -7.40 47.85
C ASP A 238 -15.63 -6.11 48.35
N ASP A 239 -16.23 -5.39 49.29
CA ASP A 239 -15.65 -4.17 49.89
C ASP A 239 -14.37 -4.46 50.68
N GLN A 240 -14.30 -5.60 51.38
CA GLN A 240 -13.10 -5.99 52.11
C GLN A 240 -11.96 -6.34 51.16
N ALA A 241 -12.22 -7.12 50.12
CA ALA A 241 -11.23 -7.46 49.10
C ALA A 241 -10.69 -6.21 48.39
N ALA A 242 -11.57 -5.26 48.07
CA ALA A 242 -11.19 -3.97 47.49
C ALA A 242 -10.34 -3.12 48.45
N ALA A 243 -10.71 -3.07 49.74
CA ALA A 243 -9.96 -2.33 50.75
C ALA A 243 -8.55 -2.90 50.96
N ILE A 244 -8.40 -4.22 51.06
CA ILE A 244 -7.10 -4.90 51.21
C ILE A 244 -6.18 -4.57 50.03
N TYR A 245 -6.69 -4.67 48.81
CA TYR A 245 -5.92 -4.30 47.62
C TYR A 245 -5.48 -2.82 47.66
N ALA A 246 -6.37 -1.91 48.04
CA ALA A 246 -6.08 -0.47 47.98
C ALA A 246 -5.02 0.00 49.00
N GLU A 247 -4.79 -0.74 50.10
CA GLU A 247 -3.79 -0.39 51.13
C GLU A 247 -2.40 -0.25 50.51
N GLN A 248 -1.97 -1.19 49.67
CA GLN A 248 -0.69 -1.14 48.96
C GLN A 248 -0.83 -0.73 47.48
N GLY A 249 -1.99 -0.99 46.87
CA GLY A 249 -2.25 -0.65 45.47
C GLY A 249 -2.17 0.85 45.18
N THR A 250 -2.46 1.70 46.16
CA THR A 250 -2.29 3.15 46.01
C THR A 250 -0.83 3.58 45.78
N ALA A 251 0.15 2.92 46.41
CA ALA A 251 1.57 3.20 46.20
C ALA A 251 2.04 2.75 44.80
N LEU A 252 1.61 1.56 44.37
CA LEU A 252 1.88 1.02 43.04
C LEU A 252 1.34 1.95 41.94
N VAL A 253 0.05 2.31 42.03
CA VAL A 253 -0.61 3.20 41.05
C VAL A 253 0.03 4.58 41.05
N ARG A 254 0.40 5.12 42.23
CA ARG A 254 1.12 6.41 42.33
C ARG A 254 2.46 6.36 41.59
N LYS A 255 3.24 5.28 41.73
CA LYS A 255 4.52 5.13 41.04
C LYS A 255 4.35 5.02 39.51
N GLN A 256 3.36 4.26 39.06
CA GLN A 256 3.00 4.15 37.64
C GLN A 256 2.59 5.51 37.07
N LEU A 257 1.72 6.24 37.79
CA LEU A 257 1.29 7.58 37.39
C LEU A 257 2.45 8.59 37.39
N GLY A 258 3.36 8.52 38.36
CA GLY A 258 4.56 9.36 38.40
C GLY A 258 5.49 9.14 37.19
N THR A 259 5.55 7.91 36.68
CA THR A 259 6.29 7.59 35.44
C THR A 259 5.67 8.30 34.24
N LEU A 260 4.33 8.27 34.11
CA LEU A 260 3.61 9.01 33.07
C LEU A 260 3.79 10.52 33.19
N VAL A 261 3.77 11.06 34.42
CA VAL A 261 4.04 12.48 34.65
C VAL A 261 5.44 12.86 34.19
N SER A 262 6.44 12.03 34.49
CA SER A 262 7.82 12.25 34.06
C SER A 262 7.98 12.20 32.53
N GLN A 263 7.25 11.30 31.86
CA GLN A 263 7.20 11.25 30.39
C GLN A 263 6.55 12.51 29.81
N ALA A 264 5.42 12.95 30.37
CA ALA A 264 4.74 14.17 29.95
C ALA A 264 5.63 15.42 30.17
N ASP A 265 6.38 15.46 31.26
CA ASP A 265 7.38 16.51 31.53
C ASP A 265 8.45 16.53 30.44
N ALA A 266 9.03 15.38 30.10
CA ALA A 266 10.05 15.28 29.06
C ALA A 266 9.53 15.74 27.69
N LEU A 267 8.31 15.33 27.31
CA LEU A 267 7.69 15.73 26.04
C LEU A 267 7.43 17.24 25.97
N LEU A 268 6.81 17.82 27.00
CA LEU A 268 6.55 19.26 27.04
C LEU A 268 7.84 20.08 27.09
N ALA A 269 8.91 19.57 27.72
CA ALA A 269 10.20 20.23 27.77
C ALA A 269 10.96 20.17 26.43
N ALA A 270 10.80 19.10 25.65
CA ALA A 270 11.39 18.98 24.32
C ALA A 270 10.88 20.06 23.34
N GLY A 271 9.63 20.50 23.52
CA GLY A 271 9.06 21.64 22.77
C GLY A 271 8.87 21.36 21.28
N GLU A 272 8.79 20.09 20.88
CA GLU A 272 8.66 19.68 19.46
C GLU A 272 7.27 19.95 18.87
N VAL A 273 6.26 20.10 19.73
CA VAL A 273 4.92 20.56 19.37
C VAL A 273 4.69 21.91 20.02
N ASP A 274 4.17 22.88 19.24
CA ASP A 274 3.85 24.22 19.72
C ASP A 274 3.02 24.16 21.02
N ALA A 275 3.50 24.89 22.03
CA ALA A 275 2.86 24.99 23.35
C ALA A 275 1.44 25.57 23.27
N ALA A 276 1.13 26.35 22.23
CA ALA A 276 -0.21 26.89 22.00
C ALA A 276 -1.18 25.86 21.38
N SER A 277 -0.69 24.72 20.88
CA SER A 277 -1.53 23.68 20.28
C SER A 277 -2.50 23.05 21.29
N ALA A 278 -3.65 22.58 20.80
CA ALA A 278 -4.64 21.90 21.63
C ALA A 278 -4.07 20.66 22.34
N GLN A 279 -3.15 19.94 21.67
CA GLN A 279 -2.52 18.72 22.16
C GLN A 279 -1.50 19.01 23.26
N ALA A 280 -0.68 20.06 23.12
CA ALA A 280 0.23 20.51 24.18
C ALA A 280 -0.55 20.97 25.42
N GLN A 281 -1.64 21.72 25.24
CA GLN A 281 -2.50 22.16 26.33
C GLN A 281 -3.23 20.99 27.02
N ALA A 282 -3.71 20.02 26.25
CA ALA A 282 -4.34 18.81 26.77
C ALA A 282 -3.36 17.97 27.59
N LEU A 283 -2.12 17.78 27.10
CA LEU A 283 -1.06 17.08 27.82
C LEU A 283 -0.71 17.80 29.12
N ALA A 284 -0.51 19.12 29.09
CA ALA A 284 -0.22 19.92 30.27
C ALA A 284 -1.35 19.84 31.32
N THR A 285 -2.61 19.84 30.87
CA THR A 285 -3.79 19.71 31.74
C THR A 285 -3.90 18.32 32.36
N ALA A 286 -3.75 17.27 31.54
CA ALA A 286 -3.78 15.89 32.03
C ALA A 286 -2.65 15.61 33.01
N LYS A 287 -1.44 16.15 32.76
CA LYS A 287 -0.29 16.06 33.68
C LYS A 287 -0.62 16.72 35.01
N ARG A 288 -1.19 17.93 34.99
CA ARG A 288 -1.61 18.64 36.22
C ARG A 288 -2.65 17.84 37.00
N ASN A 289 -3.64 17.27 36.32
CA ASN A 289 -4.66 16.43 36.95
C ASN A 289 -4.06 15.16 37.56
N ALA A 290 -3.09 14.53 36.89
CA ALA A 290 -2.35 13.39 37.43
C ALA A 290 -1.55 13.75 38.69
N VAL A 291 -0.82 14.88 38.68
CA VAL A 291 -0.11 15.38 39.86
C VAL A 291 -1.07 15.67 41.03
N ASN A 292 -2.21 16.30 40.74
CA ASN A 292 -3.24 16.56 41.75
C ASN A 292 -3.83 15.26 42.32
N ALA A 293 -4.09 14.26 41.46
CA ALA A 293 -4.58 12.96 41.91
C ALA A 293 -3.57 12.22 42.79
N MET A 294 -2.27 12.29 42.45
CA MET A 294 -1.21 11.77 43.32
C MET A 294 -1.16 12.52 44.66
N ASN A 295 -1.23 13.85 44.66
CA ASN A 295 -1.10 14.63 45.89
C ASN A 295 -2.36 14.63 46.77
N ASN A 296 -3.48 14.12 46.27
CA ASN A 296 -4.72 14.04 47.03
C ASN A 296 -4.64 13.00 48.16
N THR A 297 -4.81 13.46 49.40
CA THR A 297 -4.84 12.62 50.61
C THR A 297 -6.25 12.38 51.16
N SER A 298 -7.28 12.99 50.56
CA SER A 298 -8.67 12.89 51.01
C SER A 298 -9.39 11.64 50.48
N GLY A 299 -10.36 11.13 51.24
CA GLY A 299 -11.18 9.96 50.86
C GLY A 299 -10.54 8.61 51.18
N SER A 300 -11.24 7.52 50.88
CA SER A 300 -10.75 6.16 51.10
C SER A 300 -9.59 5.81 50.15
N ALA A 301 -8.75 4.83 50.52
CA ALA A 301 -7.66 4.35 49.66
C ALA A 301 -8.18 3.90 48.28
N VAL A 302 -9.32 3.22 48.25
CA VAL A 302 -10.02 2.81 47.02
C VAL A 302 -10.36 4.03 46.16
N ALA A 303 -10.96 5.07 46.73
CA ALA A 303 -11.32 6.28 45.99
C ALA A 303 -10.10 7.01 45.41
N ARG A 304 -9.02 7.12 46.19
CA ARG A 304 -7.76 7.74 45.72
C ARG A 304 -7.13 6.96 44.58
N MET A 305 -7.10 5.63 44.70
CA MET A 305 -6.57 4.75 43.66
C MET A 305 -7.39 4.85 42.37
N THR A 306 -8.73 4.83 42.46
CA THR A 306 -9.62 5.02 41.31
C THR A 306 -9.36 6.36 40.62
N ALA A 307 -9.20 7.45 41.40
CA ALA A 307 -8.88 8.77 40.86
C ALA A 307 -7.51 8.80 40.16
N MET A 308 -6.47 8.18 40.75
CA MET A 308 -5.15 8.10 40.12
C MET A 308 -5.16 7.25 38.85
N ASN A 309 -5.85 6.10 38.85
CA ASN A 309 -6.01 5.28 37.65
C ASN A 309 -6.70 6.04 36.52
N ALA A 310 -7.81 6.74 36.82
CA ALA A 310 -8.52 7.56 35.84
C ALA A 310 -7.63 8.70 35.29
N ALA A 311 -6.88 9.38 36.16
CA ALA A 311 -5.94 10.41 35.76
C ALA A 311 -4.77 9.84 34.92
N GLY A 312 -4.30 8.64 35.23
CA GLY A 312 -3.29 7.92 34.46
C GLY A 312 -3.76 7.57 33.05
N THR A 313 -4.98 7.04 32.91
CA THR A 313 -5.58 6.78 31.58
C THR A 313 -5.70 8.07 30.77
N ALA A 314 -6.17 9.17 31.38
CA ALA A 314 -6.28 10.45 30.71
C ALA A 314 -4.90 11.01 30.30
N LEU A 315 -3.90 10.92 31.18
CA LEU A 315 -2.53 11.37 30.89
C LEU A 315 -1.88 10.54 29.78
N GLN A 316 -2.00 9.22 29.82
CA GLN A 316 -1.48 8.35 28.76
C GLN A 316 -2.12 8.68 27.41
N THR A 317 -3.43 8.94 27.37
CA THR A 317 -4.14 9.35 26.16
C THR A 317 -3.59 10.66 25.61
N ALA A 318 -3.35 11.65 26.48
CA ALA A 318 -2.80 12.94 26.09
C ALA A 318 -1.32 12.84 25.64
N ILE A 319 -0.52 11.98 26.26
CA ILE A 319 0.86 11.67 25.83
C ILE A 319 0.85 11.13 24.40
N THR A 320 0.03 10.11 24.13
CA THR A 320 -0.08 9.50 22.80
C THR A 320 -0.53 10.53 21.75
N ALA A 321 -1.51 11.37 22.09
CA ALA A 321 -1.98 12.42 21.20
C ALA A 321 -0.90 13.47 20.91
N TYR A 322 -0.12 13.88 21.92
CA TYR A 322 1.01 14.80 21.75
C TYR A 322 2.08 14.20 20.84
N GLN A 323 2.50 12.97 21.12
CA GLN A 323 3.52 12.28 20.33
C GLN A 323 3.11 12.10 18.86
N ALA A 324 1.82 11.92 18.58
CA ALA A 324 1.32 11.87 17.20
C ALA A 324 1.46 13.20 16.42
N HIS A 325 1.60 14.32 17.14
CA HIS A 325 1.76 15.66 16.57
C HIS A 325 3.21 16.14 16.55
N VAL A 326 4.14 15.36 17.10
CA VAL A 326 5.57 15.58 16.90
C VAL A 326 5.87 15.47 15.39
N PRO A 327 6.37 16.54 14.74
CA PRO A 327 6.53 16.53 13.29
C PRO A 327 7.54 15.50 12.82
N ILE A 328 7.12 14.62 11.91
CA ILE A 328 8.02 13.72 11.19
C ILE A 328 8.60 14.49 10.00
N THR A 329 9.92 14.66 9.97
CA THR A 329 10.55 15.39 8.85
C THR A 329 10.54 14.53 7.59
N LEU A 330 9.91 15.02 6.52
CA LEU A 330 9.99 14.47 5.17
C LEU A 330 11.02 15.30 4.39
N THR A 331 12.15 14.69 4.09
CA THR A 331 13.24 15.33 3.36
C THR A 331 13.23 14.89 1.90
N ALA A 332 13.45 15.81 0.98
CA ALA A 332 13.71 15.53 -0.43
C ALA A 332 14.60 16.62 -1.03
N ASP A 333 15.37 16.30 -2.06
CA ASP A 333 16.15 17.29 -2.80
C ASP A 333 15.62 17.38 -4.24
N PRO A 334 15.04 18.52 -4.66
CA PRO A 334 14.53 18.74 -6.01
C PRO A 334 15.54 18.58 -7.15
N SER A 335 16.84 18.57 -6.82
CA SER A 335 17.94 18.33 -7.76
C SER A 335 18.37 16.86 -7.85
N THR A 336 17.97 16.03 -6.88
CA THR A 336 18.35 14.61 -6.81
C THR A 336 17.19 13.71 -7.26
N VAL A 337 17.10 13.50 -8.57
CA VAL A 337 16.12 12.59 -9.19
C VAL A 337 16.56 11.14 -8.96
N GLU A 338 15.72 10.35 -8.30
CA GLU A 338 15.94 8.91 -8.12
C GLU A 338 15.62 8.13 -9.40
N ARG A 339 14.53 8.53 -10.08
CA ARG A 339 14.06 7.90 -11.32
C ARG A 339 13.09 8.80 -12.08
N THR A 340 13.01 8.57 -13.38
CA THR A 340 11.97 9.14 -14.24
C THR A 340 10.87 8.11 -14.48
N VAL A 341 9.63 8.57 -14.48
CA VAL A 341 8.43 7.80 -14.81
C VAL A 341 7.62 8.55 -15.85
N ASP A 342 6.80 7.83 -16.61
CA ASP A 342 5.77 8.44 -17.44
C ASP A 342 4.54 8.67 -16.55
N SER A 343 4.45 9.87 -15.97
CA SER A 343 3.41 10.16 -14.97
C SER A 343 1.99 10.05 -15.55
N ALA A 344 1.85 10.29 -16.86
CA ALA A 344 0.59 10.20 -17.57
C ALA A 344 0.11 8.76 -17.74
N SER A 345 1.01 7.78 -17.94
CA SER A 345 0.60 6.40 -18.25
C SER A 345 0.83 5.37 -17.13
N ILE A 346 1.58 5.72 -16.07
CA ILE A 346 2.04 4.78 -15.04
C ILE A 346 0.92 4.09 -14.24
N PHE A 347 -0.17 4.78 -13.92
CA PHE A 347 -1.28 4.18 -13.15
C PHE A 347 -2.41 3.77 -14.08
N GLY A 348 -2.55 2.46 -14.30
CA GLY A 348 -3.51 1.88 -15.22
C GLY A 348 -4.45 0.87 -14.57
N VAL A 349 -5.23 0.22 -15.43
CA VAL A 349 -6.22 -0.80 -15.09
C VAL A 349 -6.11 -2.04 -15.95
N ASN A 350 -6.26 -3.20 -15.30
CA ASN A 350 -6.46 -4.48 -15.96
C ASN A 350 -7.95 -4.78 -16.07
N HIS A 351 -8.42 -5.22 -17.24
CA HIS A 351 -9.81 -5.62 -17.45
C HIS A 351 -9.92 -7.02 -18.06
N ARG A 352 -11.09 -7.64 -17.89
CA ARG A 352 -11.49 -8.92 -18.44
C ARG A 352 -12.64 -8.64 -19.40
N TYR A 353 -12.38 -8.66 -20.70
CA TYR A 353 -13.34 -8.23 -21.73
C TYR A 353 -14.41 -9.30 -22.06
N ALA A 354 -14.75 -10.14 -21.07
CA ALA A 354 -15.86 -11.07 -21.16
C ALA A 354 -17.20 -10.34 -20.93
N PHE A 355 -18.31 -10.98 -21.30
CA PHE A 355 -19.67 -10.47 -21.04
C PHE A 355 -19.87 -9.03 -21.53
N ASN A 356 -19.45 -8.75 -22.77
CA ASN A 356 -19.44 -7.39 -23.35
C ASN A 356 -18.83 -6.36 -22.37
N GLY A 357 -17.63 -6.66 -21.86
CA GLY A 357 -16.93 -5.79 -20.90
C GLY A 357 -17.68 -5.64 -19.57
N TYR A 358 -18.27 -6.71 -19.06
CA TYR A 358 -19.13 -6.67 -17.87
C TYR A 358 -20.26 -5.62 -18.00
N GLY A 359 -20.88 -5.60 -19.18
CA GLY A 359 -21.95 -4.67 -19.52
C GLY A 359 -21.50 -3.24 -19.84
N SER A 360 -20.20 -2.93 -19.82
CA SER A 360 -19.69 -1.62 -20.25
C SER A 360 -19.69 -1.41 -21.77
N PHE A 361 -19.71 -2.49 -22.55
CA PHE A 361 -19.72 -2.42 -24.01
C PHE A 361 -21.11 -2.68 -24.58
N ASP A 362 -21.51 -1.88 -25.56
CA ASP A 362 -22.74 -2.07 -26.32
C ASP A 362 -22.43 -2.77 -27.66
N PRO A 363 -22.81 -4.06 -27.82
CA PRO A 363 -22.54 -4.82 -29.03
C PRO A 363 -23.36 -4.38 -30.25
N ASP A 364 -24.43 -3.61 -30.07
CA ASP A 364 -25.25 -3.12 -31.18
C ASP A 364 -24.64 -1.88 -31.83
N THR A 365 -24.08 -0.99 -31.00
CA THR A 365 -23.37 0.22 -31.47
C THR A 365 -21.87 0.01 -31.64
N MET A 366 -21.32 -1.10 -31.16
CA MET A 366 -19.90 -1.44 -31.13
C MET A 366 -19.05 -0.38 -30.42
N ARG A 367 -19.58 0.20 -29.33
CA ARG A 367 -18.91 1.23 -28.51
C ARG A 367 -19.00 0.94 -27.03
N VAL A 368 -18.02 1.44 -26.29
CA VAL A 368 -18.12 1.51 -24.81
C VAL A 368 -19.18 2.55 -24.45
N LYS A 369 -20.02 2.26 -23.46
CA LYS A 369 -21.13 3.11 -23.06
C LYS A 369 -20.63 4.45 -22.48
N ASP A 370 -21.35 5.53 -22.78
CA ASP A 370 -20.95 6.89 -22.43
C ASP A 370 -20.86 7.12 -20.92
N ASP A 371 -21.78 6.54 -20.13
CA ASP A 371 -21.80 6.65 -18.67
C ASP A 371 -20.60 5.97 -18.02
N PHE A 372 -20.23 4.78 -18.49
CA PHE A 372 -18.99 4.12 -18.09
C PHE A 372 -17.75 4.91 -18.52
N THR A 373 -17.74 5.43 -19.75
CA THR A 373 -16.64 6.22 -20.30
C THR A 373 -16.40 7.50 -19.50
N ALA A 374 -17.46 8.15 -19.03
CA ALA A 374 -17.36 9.33 -18.17
C ALA A 374 -16.67 9.01 -16.83
N LEU A 375 -17.00 7.88 -16.19
CA LEU A 375 -16.34 7.44 -14.96
C LEU A 375 -14.86 7.09 -15.19
N TYR A 376 -14.55 6.46 -16.33
CA TYR A 376 -13.17 6.17 -16.71
C TYR A 376 -12.35 7.47 -16.86
N LYS A 377 -12.87 8.46 -17.61
CA LYS A 377 -12.24 9.77 -17.79
C LYS A 377 -12.12 10.56 -16.49
N GLN A 378 -13.08 10.42 -15.57
CA GLN A 378 -13.01 11.06 -14.25
C GLN A 378 -11.79 10.57 -13.46
N VAL A 379 -11.51 9.27 -13.48
CA VAL A 379 -10.35 8.72 -12.78
C VAL A 379 -9.04 9.03 -13.51
N GLY A 380 -9.07 9.03 -14.85
CA GLY A 380 -7.88 9.32 -15.67
C GLY A 380 -6.87 8.17 -15.64
N PHE A 381 -7.31 6.94 -15.90
CA PHE A 381 -6.39 5.81 -15.98
C PHE A 381 -5.44 6.00 -17.16
N GLY A 382 -4.14 6.03 -16.87
CA GLY A 382 -3.11 6.33 -17.87
C GLY A 382 -2.85 5.20 -18.86
N SER A 383 -3.22 3.97 -18.50
CA SER A 383 -3.02 2.81 -19.36
C SER A 383 -4.06 1.72 -19.13
N ILE A 384 -4.26 0.89 -20.16
CA ILE A 384 -5.24 -0.19 -20.19
C ILE A 384 -4.61 -1.48 -20.70
N ARG A 385 -4.67 -2.53 -19.88
CA ARG A 385 -4.19 -3.86 -20.25
C ARG A 385 -5.24 -4.62 -21.08
N TYR A 386 -4.83 -5.14 -22.24
CA TYR A 386 -5.71 -5.83 -23.18
C TYR A 386 -5.02 -7.03 -23.86
N PRO A 387 -5.73 -8.14 -24.13
CA PRO A 387 -7.11 -8.48 -23.71
C PRO A 387 -7.20 -8.98 -22.26
N GLY A 388 -6.11 -8.93 -21.51
CA GLY A 388 -6.06 -9.07 -20.06
C GLY A 388 -6.30 -10.49 -19.50
N GLY A 389 -5.58 -10.79 -18.43
CA GLY A 389 -5.71 -12.01 -17.63
C GLY A 389 -5.63 -13.31 -18.44
N THR A 390 -6.29 -14.34 -17.94
CA THR A 390 -6.30 -15.67 -18.58
C THR A 390 -6.93 -15.70 -19.97
N ILE A 391 -7.78 -14.73 -20.31
CA ILE A 391 -8.41 -14.60 -21.64
C ILE A 391 -7.36 -14.42 -22.74
N SER A 392 -6.30 -13.67 -22.44
CA SER A 392 -5.23 -13.37 -23.40
C SER A 392 -4.49 -14.59 -23.94
N ASN A 393 -4.38 -15.65 -23.14
CA ASN A 393 -3.52 -16.78 -23.47
C ASN A 393 -3.95 -17.55 -24.72
N LEU A 394 -5.24 -17.53 -25.08
CA LEU A 394 -5.79 -18.20 -26.27
C LEU A 394 -6.51 -17.24 -27.24
N PHE A 395 -6.32 -15.94 -27.05
CA PHE A 395 -6.89 -14.91 -27.89
C PHE A 395 -6.26 -14.91 -29.29
N ASN A 396 -7.08 -14.86 -30.35
CA ASN A 396 -6.62 -14.81 -31.74
C ASN A 396 -7.05 -13.49 -32.38
N TRP A 397 -6.13 -12.53 -32.40
CA TRP A 397 -6.41 -11.17 -32.84
C TRP A 397 -6.91 -11.07 -34.29
N LYS A 398 -6.38 -11.88 -35.22
CA LYS A 398 -6.79 -11.89 -36.64
C LYS A 398 -8.27 -12.23 -36.83
N THR A 399 -8.87 -12.93 -35.87
CA THR A 399 -10.29 -13.29 -35.91
C THR A 399 -11.21 -12.26 -35.23
N THR A 400 -10.64 -11.17 -34.70
CA THR A 400 -11.36 -10.09 -34.03
C THR A 400 -11.40 -8.79 -34.81
N ILE A 401 -10.80 -8.76 -36.00
CA ILE A 401 -10.74 -7.60 -36.89
C ILE A 401 -11.77 -7.74 -38.03
N GLY A 402 -12.08 -6.63 -38.71
CA GLY A 402 -13.08 -6.61 -39.77
C GLY A 402 -14.54 -6.58 -39.27
N PRO A 403 -15.53 -6.77 -40.18
CA PRO A 403 -16.95 -6.71 -39.86
C PRO A 403 -17.35 -7.77 -38.82
N ARG A 404 -18.17 -7.39 -37.82
CA ARG A 404 -18.63 -8.26 -36.72
C ARG A 404 -19.14 -9.63 -37.20
N ALA A 405 -19.91 -9.66 -38.28
CA ALA A 405 -20.52 -10.88 -38.83
C ALA A 405 -19.51 -11.92 -39.37
N GLN A 406 -18.25 -11.53 -39.58
CA GLN A 406 -17.17 -12.39 -40.07
C GLN A 406 -16.19 -12.81 -38.96
N ARG A 407 -16.34 -12.26 -37.75
CA ARG A 407 -15.47 -12.54 -36.61
C ARG A 407 -15.85 -13.85 -35.93
N LEU A 408 -14.89 -14.48 -35.24
CA LEU A 408 -15.07 -15.77 -34.57
C LEU A 408 -15.02 -15.60 -33.05
N LYS A 409 -15.83 -16.38 -32.32
CA LYS A 409 -15.76 -16.42 -30.85
C LYS A 409 -14.35 -16.80 -30.38
N GLN A 410 -13.90 -16.11 -29.34
CA GLN A 410 -12.59 -16.35 -28.74
C GLN A 410 -12.66 -17.49 -27.73
N ILE A 411 -11.56 -18.19 -27.53
CA ILE A 411 -11.50 -19.30 -26.57
C ILE A 411 -11.07 -18.76 -25.21
N HIS A 412 -11.84 -19.06 -24.17
CA HIS A 412 -11.43 -18.75 -22.80
C HIS A 412 -10.23 -19.62 -22.38
N GLY A 413 -9.29 -19.07 -21.61
CA GLY A 413 -8.10 -19.80 -21.15
C GLY A 413 -8.40 -21.02 -20.24
N PHE A 414 -9.60 -21.07 -19.65
CA PHE A 414 -10.15 -22.20 -18.88
C PHE A 414 -11.39 -22.80 -19.57
N TYR A 415 -11.28 -23.10 -20.86
CA TYR A 415 -12.38 -23.55 -21.71
C TYR A 415 -13.19 -24.76 -21.21
N ASN A 416 -12.67 -25.59 -20.29
CA ASN A 416 -13.39 -26.74 -19.72
C ASN A 416 -14.11 -26.41 -18.39
N ASN A 417 -14.02 -25.18 -17.87
CA ASN A 417 -14.74 -24.79 -16.67
C ASN A 417 -16.21 -24.43 -16.98
N PRO A 418 -17.17 -24.83 -16.13
CA PRO A 418 -18.57 -24.43 -16.28
C PRO A 418 -18.71 -22.90 -16.37
N GLY A 419 -19.44 -22.41 -17.37
CA GLY A 419 -19.64 -20.97 -17.58
C GLY A 419 -18.46 -20.23 -18.23
N GLN A 420 -17.38 -20.92 -18.58
CA GLN A 420 -16.19 -20.36 -19.23
C GLN A 420 -16.10 -20.82 -20.71
N GLY A 421 -17.24 -20.82 -21.40
CA GLY A 421 -17.32 -21.11 -22.84
C GLY A 421 -16.70 -20.00 -23.70
N GLY A 422 -16.80 -20.12 -25.03
CA GLY A 422 -16.27 -19.10 -25.95
C GLY A 422 -16.80 -17.70 -25.65
N ILE A 423 -15.95 -16.68 -25.89
CA ILE A 423 -16.23 -15.26 -25.67
C ILE A 423 -16.74 -14.67 -26.98
N GLU A 424 -17.83 -13.92 -26.93
CA GLU A 424 -18.41 -13.29 -28.11
C GLU A 424 -17.41 -12.35 -28.81
N PRO A 425 -17.40 -12.31 -30.15
CA PRO A 425 -16.39 -11.58 -30.93
C PRO A 425 -16.67 -10.08 -31.04
N ASN A 426 -17.35 -9.51 -30.06
CA ASN A 426 -17.86 -8.14 -30.12
C ASN A 426 -16.76 -7.11 -29.79
N PHE A 427 -15.72 -7.47 -29.02
CA PHE A 427 -14.70 -6.53 -28.55
C PHE A 427 -13.28 -7.00 -28.93
N GLY A 428 -12.76 -6.47 -30.03
CA GLY A 428 -11.45 -6.76 -30.63
C GLY A 428 -10.46 -5.60 -30.54
N ILE A 429 -9.38 -5.68 -31.33
CA ILE A 429 -8.31 -4.66 -31.35
C ILE A 429 -8.84 -3.27 -31.76
N GLY A 430 -9.74 -3.21 -32.74
CA GLY A 430 -10.28 -1.92 -33.20
C GLY A 430 -11.09 -1.21 -32.11
N GLU A 431 -11.87 -1.97 -31.33
CA GLU A 431 -12.70 -1.42 -30.26
C GLU A 431 -11.87 -0.95 -29.07
N ILE A 432 -10.86 -1.71 -28.62
CA ILE A 432 -9.97 -1.25 -27.54
C ILE A 432 -9.18 -0.01 -27.97
N ALA A 433 -8.71 0.04 -29.21
CA ALA A 433 -7.94 1.19 -29.67
C ALA A 433 -8.79 2.46 -29.79
N THR A 434 -10.01 2.33 -30.31
CA THR A 434 -10.96 3.45 -30.33
C THR A 434 -11.25 3.95 -28.92
N PHE A 435 -11.44 3.04 -27.96
CA PHE A 435 -11.67 3.42 -26.58
C PHE A 435 -10.44 4.09 -25.95
N ALA A 436 -9.24 3.52 -26.14
CA ALA A 436 -7.97 4.05 -25.66
C ALA A 436 -7.71 5.48 -26.18
N ASP A 437 -7.93 5.72 -27.48
CA ASP A 437 -7.85 7.06 -28.07
C ASP A 437 -8.89 8.02 -27.46
N GLU A 438 -10.10 7.53 -27.18
CA GLU A 438 -11.18 8.35 -26.61
C GLU A 438 -10.90 8.79 -25.16
N VAL A 439 -10.21 7.97 -24.38
CA VAL A 439 -9.95 8.20 -22.95
C VAL A 439 -8.50 8.59 -22.64
N ASP A 440 -7.66 8.74 -23.67
CA ASP A 440 -6.24 9.07 -23.57
C ASP A 440 -5.46 8.06 -22.70
N SER A 441 -5.66 6.77 -22.98
CA SER A 441 -4.95 5.69 -22.30
C SER A 441 -3.99 4.96 -23.22
N GLU A 442 -2.83 4.62 -22.69
CA GLU A 442 -1.88 3.77 -23.39
C GLU A 442 -2.28 2.28 -23.33
N ILE A 443 -2.17 1.56 -24.45
CA ILE A 443 -2.45 0.12 -24.47
C ILE A 443 -1.23 -0.68 -23.99
N VAL A 444 -1.46 -1.55 -23.01
CA VAL A 444 -0.54 -2.64 -22.66
C VAL A 444 -1.06 -3.93 -23.27
N TYR A 445 -0.38 -4.45 -24.29
CA TYR A 445 -0.85 -5.59 -25.06
C TYR A 445 -0.31 -6.92 -24.53
N VAL A 446 -1.20 -7.89 -24.30
CA VAL A 446 -0.85 -9.25 -23.87
C VAL A 446 -0.93 -10.21 -25.05
N TYR A 447 0.22 -10.61 -25.57
CA TYR A 447 0.35 -11.50 -26.72
C TYR A 447 0.08 -12.97 -26.36
N SER A 448 -0.75 -13.64 -27.16
CA SER A 448 -1.14 -15.05 -26.95
C SER A 448 -0.01 -16.02 -27.30
N LEU A 449 0.77 -16.45 -26.32
CA LEU A 449 1.72 -17.56 -26.52
C LEU A 449 1.01 -18.92 -26.70
N GLY A 450 -0.20 -19.08 -26.15
CA GLY A 450 -0.95 -20.33 -26.23
C GLY A 450 -1.38 -20.70 -27.66
N ARG A 451 -1.55 -19.73 -28.56
CA ARG A 451 -1.88 -19.96 -29.98
C ARG A 451 -0.89 -19.36 -30.97
N GLY A 452 -0.34 -18.18 -30.64
CA GLY A 452 0.57 -17.42 -31.50
C GLY A 452 1.93 -18.08 -31.73
N ASN A 453 2.72 -17.47 -32.60
CA ASN A 453 4.07 -17.84 -32.99
C ASN A 453 4.85 -16.60 -33.47
N ALA A 454 6.11 -16.75 -33.88
CA ALA A 454 6.94 -15.59 -34.25
C ALA A 454 6.37 -14.79 -35.44
N GLN A 455 5.82 -15.45 -36.47
CA GLN A 455 5.23 -14.77 -37.63
C GLN A 455 3.96 -14.01 -37.25
N ASP A 456 3.08 -14.63 -36.46
CA ASP A 456 1.84 -13.99 -36.00
C ASP A 456 2.12 -12.76 -35.12
N ALA A 457 3.21 -12.78 -34.33
CA ALA A 457 3.67 -11.62 -33.58
C ALA A 457 4.18 -10.50 -34.49
N ALA A 458 4.94 -10.82 -35.54
CA ALA A 458 5.41 -9.82 -36.51
C ALA A 458 4.24 -9.14 -37.24
N ASP A 459 3.26 -9.95 -37.69
CA ASP A 459 2.03 -9.46 -38.31
C ASP A 459 1.26 -8.51 -37.39
N LEU A 460 1.15 -8.85 -36.09
CA LEU A 460 0.50 -8.01 -35.10
C LEU A 460 1.23 -6.67 -34.93
N ILE A 461 2.57 -6.67 -34.82
CA ILE A 461 3.33 -5.42 -34.64
C ILE A 461 3.17 -4.50 -35.85
N GLU A 462 3.16 -5.04 -37.06
CA GLU A 462 2.84 -4.25 -38.25
C GLU A 462 1.41 -3.71 -38.21
N TYR A 463 0.42 -4.55 -37.89
CA TYR A 463 -0.97 -4.13 -37.74
C TYR A 463 -1.11 -2.99 -36.73
N LEU A 464 -0.42 -3.07 -35.59
CA LEU A 464 -0.54 -2.07 -34.53
C LEU A 464 0.16 -0.75 -34.87
N ASN A 465 1.37 -0.81 -35.44
CA ASN A 465 2.29 0.33 -35.37
C ASN A 465 2.82 0.85 -36.72
N ALA A 466 2.65 0.11 -37.83
CA ALA A 466 3.13 0.57 -39.13
C ALA A 466 2.20 1.63 -39.75
N GLN A 467 2.77 2.64 -40.39
CA GLN A 467 2.05 3.58 -41.24
C GLN A 467 1.52 2.90 -42.50
N VAL A 468 0.34 3.35 -42.95
CA VAL A 468 -0.24 2.87 -44.21
C VAL A 468 0.73 3.18 -45.36
N GLY A 469 1.03 2.15 -46.16
CA GLY A 469 1.88 2.27 -47.35
C GLY A 469 3.34 1.84 -47.16
N THR A 470 3.75 1.36 -45.98
CA THR A 470 5.15 0.94 -45.74
C THR A 470 5.37 -0.58 -45.84
N ASN A 471 4.37 -1.41 -45.49
CA ASN A 471 4.39 -2.89 -45.51
C ASN A 471 5.77 -3.52 -45.21
N PRO A 472 6.32 -3.28 -43.99
CA PRO A 472 7.68 -3.66 -43.64
C PRO A 472 7.95 -5.17 -43.68
N ASN A 473 6.94 -6.03 -43.47
CA ASN A 473 7.12 -7.48 -43.56
C ASN A 473 7.02 -8.03 -45.00
N GLY A 474 6.54 -7.23 -45.97
CA GLY A 474 6.45 -7.62 -47.39
C GLY A 474 5.37 -8.65 -47.72
N GLY A 475 4.48 -8.98 -46.78
CA GLY A 475 3.38 -9.93 -46.93
C GLY A 475 2.03 -9.25 -47.12
N ILE A 476 1.03 -9.70 -46.36
CA ILE A 476 -0.22 -8.95 -46.18
C ILE A 476 0.15 -7.59 -45.58
N ASP A 477 -0.30 -6.50 -46.22
CA ASP A 477 -0.12 -5.15 -45.71
C ASP A 477 -1.08 -4.94 -44.53
N TRP A 478 -0.59 -5.21 -43.32
CA TRP A 478 -1.42 -5.17 -42.13
C TRP A 478 -1.79 -3.74 -41.72
N ALA A 479 -0.98 -2.74 -42.10
CA ALA A 479 -1.35 -1.34 -41.92
C ALA A 479 -2.54 -0.97 -42.81
N LYS A 480 -2.58 -1.44 -44.05
CA LYS A 480 -3.75 -1.29 -44.93
C LYS A 480 -4.97 -2.02 -44.37
N VAL A 481 -4.81 -3.24 -43.84
CA VAL A 481 -5.93 -3.96 -43.20
C VAL A 481 -6.48 -3.16 -42.01
N ARG A 482 -5.62 -2.57 -41.17
CA ARG A 482 -6.04 -1.68 -40.07
C ARG A 482 -6.83 -0.47 -40.58
N ALA A 483 -6.33 0.17 -41.64
CA ALA A 483 -6.99 1.31 -42.27
C ALA A 483 -8.36 0.96 -42.87
N ASP A 484 -8.45 -0.18 -43.57
CA ASP A 484 -9.70 -0.68 -44.16
C ASP A 484 -10.72 -1.07 -43.07
N ASN A 485 -10.24 -1.45 -41.88
CA ASN A 485 -11.07 -1.67 -40.69
C ASN A 485 -11.48 -0.38 -39.97
N GLY A 486 -11.14 0.79 -40.51
CA GLY A 486 -11.60 2.10 -40.04
C GLY A 486 -10.61 2.89 -39.19
N HIS A 487 -9.38 2.41 -39.00
CA HIS A 487 -8.36 3.14 -38.22
C HIS A 487 -7.02 3.27 -38.99
N PRO A 488 -6.83 4.35 -39.75
CA PRO A 488 -5.64 4.50 -40.59
C PRO A 488 -4.36 4.80 -39.79
N GLN A 489 -4.45 5.44 -38.63
CA GLN A 489 -3.27 5.83 -37.86
C GLN A 489 -2.69 4.64 -37.09
N PRO A 490 -1.37 4.59 -36.85
CA PRO A 490 -0.79 3.65 -35.91
C PRO A 490 -1.39 3.83 -34.50
N TYR A 491 -1.57 2.73 -33.77
CA TYR A 491 -1.99 2.73 -32.37
C TYR A 491 -0.84 3.05 -31.39
N ASN A 492 0.41 3.04 -31.86
CA ASN A 492 1.62 3.36 -31.09
C ASN A 492 1.81 2.54 -29.80
N VAL A 493 1.45 1.25 -29.85
CA VAL A 493 1.60 0.33 -28.71
C VAL A 493 3.08 0.02 -28.48
N ARG A 494 3.61 0.29 -27.27
CA ARG A 494 5.02 0.02 -26.92
C ARG A 494 5.22 -1.00 -25.80
N TYR A 495 4.18 -1.44 -25.10
CA TYR A 495 4.27 -2.43 -24.02
C TYR A 495 3.65 -3.77 -24.42
N PHE A 496 4.46 -4.84 -24.37
CA PHE A 496 4.06 -6.19 -24.78
C PHE A 496 4.38 -7.22 -23.70
N GLU A 497 3.37 -7.88 -23.18
CA GLU A 497 3.50 -9.05 -22.30
C GLU A 497 3.34 -10.32 -23.15
N ILE A 498 4.25 -11.29 -23.06
CA ILE A 498 4.12 -12.56 -23.80
C ILE A 498 3.50 -13.64 -22.90
N GLY A 499 2.20 -13.85 -23.11
CA GLY A 499 1.34 -14.71 -22.29
C GLY A 499 0.88 -14.05 -20.99
N ASN A 500 0.16 -14.80 -20.17
CA ASN A 500 -0.30 -14.41 -18.85
C ASN A 500 -0.14 -15.59 -17.89
N GLU A 501 0.60 -15.39 -16.79
CA GLU A 501 0.76 -16.39 -15.72
C GLU A 501 1.15 -17.79 -16.23
N MET A 502 2.01 -17.85 -17.25
CA MET A 502 2.39 -19.10 -17.92
C MET A 502 3.19 -20.04 -17.00
N ASN A 503 3.67 -19.53 -15.87
CA ASN A 503 4.26 -20.31 -14.79
C ASN A 503 3.25 -21.19 -14.04
N GLN A 504 1.95 -20.91 -14.15
CA GLN A 504 0.86 -21.73 -13.62
C GLN A 504 0.56 -22.94 -14.53
N ALA A 505 1.61 -23.67 -14.90
CA ALA A 505 1.55 -24.82 -15.78
C ALA A 505 1.54 -26.13 -14.99
N TRP A 506 0.41 -26.84 -14.99
CA TRP A 506 0.27 -28.15 -14.34
C TRP A 506 -0.09 -29.23 -15.35
N ALA A 507 0.44 -30.44 -15.16
CA ALA A 507 0.06 -31.61 -15.96
C ALA A 507 -1.40 -32.02 -15.67
N ASN A 508 -2.03 -32.74 -16.60
CA ASN A 508 -3.37 -33.35 -16.44
C ASN A 508 -4.51 -32.37 -16.07
N SER A 509 -4.42 -31.09 -16.42
CA SER A 509 -5.40 -30.04 -16.09
C SER A 509 -5.77 -29.17 -17.29
N ASP A 510 -5.76 -29.80 -18.47
CA ASP A 510 -6.06 -29.24 -19.78
C ASP A 510 -7.36 -28.41 -19.77
N GLY A 511 -7.22 -27.10 -19.87
CA GLY A 511 -8.34 -26.15 -19.95
C GLY A 511 -9.20 -25.99 -18.70
N THR A 512 -8.82 -26.55 -17.55
CA THR A 512 -9.60 -26.42 -16.30
C THR A 512 -8.96 -25.47 -15.30
N ALA A 513 -7.65 -25.56 -15.15
CA ALA A 513 -6.92 -24.72 -14.22
C ALA A 513 -5.58 -24.25 -14.82
N SER A 514 -4.86 -25.14 -15.52
CA SER A 514 -3.51 -24.83 -16.00
C SER A 514 -3.51 -23.78 -17.10
N GLN A 515 -2.60 -22.81 -16.97
CA GLN A 515 -2.28 -21.81 -17.98
C GLN A 515 -1.02 -22.20 -18.78
N GLY A 516 -0.61 -23.48 -18.74
CA GLY A 516 0.54 -23.98 -19.49
C GLY A 516 0.25 -24.36 -20.94
N TYR A 517 -0.99 -24.73 -21.28
CA TYR A 517 -1.38 -25.08 -22.65
C TYR A 517 -0.41 -26.08 -23.32
N TRP A 518 0.05 -25.81 -24.55
CA TRP A 518 1.00 -26.63 -25.28
C TRP A 518 2.36 -26.79 -24.59
N THR A 519 2.78 -25.89 -23.69
CA THR A 519 4.10 -25.96 -23.06
C THR A 519 4.25 -27.21 -22.18
N THR A 520 3.12 -27.72 -21.65
CA THR A 520 3.07 -28.95 -20.86
C THR A 520 3.28 -30.22 -21.70
N ALA A 521 3.18 -30.11 -23.03
CA ALA A 521 3.27 -31.21 -23.98
C ALA A 521 4.65 -31.31 -24.66
N VAL A 522 5.63 -30.50 -24.23
CA VAL A 522 7.00 -30.50 -24.76
C VAL A 522 7.93 -31.22 -23.79
N SER A 523 8.84 -32.04 -24.30
CA SER A 523 9.88 -32.68 -23.50
C SER A 523 10.85 -31.63 -22.93
N GLY A 524 11.25 -31.75 -21.66
CA GLY A 524 12.11 -30.77 -20.98
C GLY A 524 11.37 -29.84 -20.00
N GLY A 525 10.03 -29.81 -20.06
CA GLY A 525 9.17 -29.12 -19.10
C GLY A 525 8.73 -27.72 -19.53
N SER A 526 7.65 -27.24 -18.90
CA SER A 526 6.93 -26.03 -19.34
C SER A 526 7.77 -24.76 -19.38
N GLU A 527 8.72 -24.57 -18.47
CA GLU A 527 9.56 -23.37 -18.46
C GLU A 527 10.57 -23.36 -19.62
N GLN A 528 11.12 -24.53 -19.98
CA GLN A 528 11.98 -24.67 -21.15
C GLN A 528 11.14 -24.45 -22.42
N ALA A 529 9.98 -25.08 -22.50
CA ALA A 529 9.07 -24.93 -23.63
C ALA A 529 8.61 -23.47 -23.81
N TYR A 530 8.29 -22.76 -22.72
CA TYR A 530 7.96 -21.34 -22.76
C TYR A 530 9.12 -20.49 -23.29
N THR A 531 10.35 -20.75 -22.86
CA THR A 531 11.52 -19.94 -23.25
C THR A 531 11.99 -20.23 -24.69
N GLU A 532 12.20 -21.50 -25.01
CA GLU A 532 12.89 -21.98 -26.21
C GLU A 532 11.93 -22.48 -27.31
N GLY A 533 10.71 -22.88 -26.93
CA GLY A 533 9.80 -23.61 -27.81
C GLY A 533 10.08 -25.11 -27.82
N GLY A 534 9.69 -25.78 -28.90
CA GLY A 534 9.97 -27.20 -29.11
C GLY A 534 8.81 -27.94 -29.78
N THR A 535 8.97 -29.25 -29.95
CA THR A 535 7.92 -30.11 -30.53
C THR A 535 6.95 -30.55 -29.43
N ALA A 536 5.76 -29.97 -29.42
CA ALA A 536 4.66 -30.37 -28.55
C ALA A 536 4.02 -31.66 -29.07
N SER A 537 3.79 -32.64 -28.20
CA SER A 537 3.23 -33.95 -28.55
C SER A 537 1.92 -34.22 -27.83
N PHE A 538 0.85 -34.42 -28.57
CA PHE A 538 -0.48 -34.70 -28.04
C PHE A 538 -0.90 -36.11 -28.39
N THR A 539 -1.41 -36.85 -27.41
CA THR A 539 -1.88 -38.24 -27.58
C THR A 539 -3.37 -38.31 -27.33
N LYS A 540 -4.15 -38.73 -28.34
CA LYS A 540 -5.62 -38.88 -28.29
C LYS A 540 -6.33 -37.70 -27.61
N GLN A 541 -5.91 -36.47 -27.93
CA GLN A 541 -6.60 -35.26 -27.49
C GLN A 541 -7.94 -35.15 -28.23
N TYR A 542 -8.98 -34.59 -27.59
CA TYR A 542 -10.23 -34.30 -28.27
C TYR A 542 -10.01 -33.31 -29.43
N ALA A 543 -10.51 -33.63 -30.62
CA ALA A 543 -10.53 -32.70 -31.74
C ALA A 543 -11.77 -31.81 -31.63
N VAL A 544 -11.62 -30.50 -31.78
CA VAL A 544 -12.63 -29.53 -31.33
C VAL A 544 -13.21 -28.69 -32.46
N SER A 545 -14.18 -27.84 -32.16
CA SER A 545 -14.63 -26.80 -33.08
C SER A 545 -13.68 -25.60 -33.02
N LEU A 546 -13.65 -24.77 -34.07
CA LEU A 546 -12.77 -23.60 -34.14
C LEU A 546 -13.06 -22.58 -33.02
N GLU A 547 -14.32 -22.47 -32.61
CA GLU A 547 -14.87 -21.50 -31.65
C GLU A 547 -15.21 -22.10 -30.27
N ASP A 548 -15.06 -23.41 -30.10
CA ASP A 548 -15.37 -24.09 -28.84
C ASP A 548 -14.44 -25.29 -28.61
N TRP A 549 -13.62 -25.19 -27.58
CA TRP A 549 -12.61 -26.19 -27.23
C TRP A 549 -13.07 -27.19 -26.16
N ASN A 550 -14.32 -27.11 -25.71
CA ASN A 550 -14.89 -28.07 -24.77
C ASN A 550 -14.91 -29.49 -25.32
N LYS A 551 -14.86 -30.49 -24.43
CA LYS A 551 -15.06 -31.91 -24.78
C LYS A 551 -16.41 -32.16 -25.50
N ALA A 552 -17.43 -31.35 -25.22
CA ALA A 552 -18.70 -31.46 -25.93
C ALA A 552 -18.57 -31.12 -27.43
N ALA A 553 -17.63 -30.24 -27.80
CA ALA A 553 -17.39 -29.85 -29.18
C ALA A 553 -16.78 -30.98 -30.02
N SER A 554 -16.12 -31.97 -29.42
CA SER A 554 -15.58 -33.13 -30.15
C SER A 554 -16.62 -34.17 -30.54
N VAL A 555 -17.86 -34.02 -30.07
CA VAL A 555 -18.96 -34.95 -30.34
C VAL A 555 -19.50 -34.70 -31.75
N SER A 556 -19.66 -35.77 -32.53
CA SER A 556 -20.34 -35.73 -33.82
C SER A 556 -21.86 -35.58 -33.64
N ASP A 557 -22.48 -34.75 -34.47
CA ASP A 557 -23.93 -34.64 -34.56
C ASP A 557 -24.55 -35.64 -35.55
N GLY A 558 -23.72 -36.43 -36.24
CA GLY A 558 -24.13 -37.44 -37.23
C GLY A 558 -24.46 -36.86 -38.60
N LYS A 559 -24.04 -35.63 -38.91
CA LYS A 559 -24.27 -34.99 -40.21
C LYS A 559 -23.03 -35.03 -41.11
N ALA A 560 -23.30 -34.98 -42.41
CA ALA A 560 -22.30 -34.88 -43.46
C ALA A 560 -21.39 -33.65 -43.31
N GLY A 561 -20.13 -33.76 -43.73
CA GLY A 561 -19.19 -32.63 -43.79
C GLY A 561 -18.67 -32.17 -42.42
N LEU A 562 -18.68 -33.05 -41.41
CA LEU A 562 -18.14 -32.75 -40.09
C LEU A 562 -16.69 -32.27 -40.22
N THR A 563 -16.39 -31.10 -39.65
CA THR A 563 -15.02 -30.58 -39.54
C THR A 563 -14.64 -30.39 -38.08
N ARG A 564 -13.45 -30.82 -37.69
CA ARG A 564 -12.86 -30.63 -36.35
C ARG A 564 -11.42 -30.15 -36.47
N TYR A 565 -10.87 -29.59 -35.40
CA TYR A 565 -9.56 -28.95 -35.40
C TYR A 565 -8.68 -29.49 -34.28
N MET A 566 -7.37 -29.56 -34.57
CA MET A 566 -6.32 -29.77 -33.58
C MET A 566 -6.07 -28.47 -32.82
N ARG A 567 -6.30 -28.46 -31.49
CA ARG A 567 -6.34 -27.23 -30.66
C ARG A 567 -5.11 -26.33 -30.83
N TYR A 568 -3.92 -26.91 -30.77
CA TYR A 568 -2.66 -26.17 -30.73
C TYR A 568 -1.92 -26.18 -32.07
N ALA A 569 -2.64 -26.42 -33.17
CA ALA A 569 -2.10 -26.16 -34.51
C ALA A 569 -1.64 -24.70 -34.62
N ASN A 570 -0.51 -24.46 -35.28
CA ASN A 570 -0.03 -23.09 -35.47
C ASN A 570 -1.06 -22.28 -36.27
N VAL A 571 -1.28 -21.02 -35.88
CA VAL A 571 -2.14 -20.11 -36.62
C VAL A 571 -1.54 -19.88 -38.01
N ASN A 572 -2.32 -20.15 -39.05
CA ASN A 572 -1.91 -19.91 -40.43
C ASN A 572 -1.61 -18.41 -40.60
N PRO A 573 -0.44 -18.04 -41.18
CA PRO A 573 -0.07 -16.64 -41.35
C PRO A 573 -1.04 -15.89 -42.27
N LYS A 574 -1.78 -16.64 -43.11
CA LYS A 574 -2.57 -16.17 -44.23
C LYS A 574 -1.69 -15.65 -45.36
N MET A 575 -2.27 -15.49 -46.55
CA MET A 575 -1.64 -14.87 -47.70
C MET A 575 -2.66 -14.07 -48.51
N ASN A 576 -2.18 -13.18 -49.38
CA ASN A 576 -3.03 -12.57 -50.41
C ASN A 576 -3.34 -13.62 -51.48
N GLY A 577 -4.63 -13.90 -51.70
CA GLY A 577 -5.12 -14.69 -52.80
C GLY A 577 -5.05 -13.93 -54.13
N ASP A 578 -5.29 -14.65 -55.23
CA ASP A 578 -5.23 -14.10 -56.59
C ASP A 578 -6.24 -12.97 -56.84
N ASP A 579 -7.34 -12.96 -56.09
CA ASP A 579 -8.38 -11.93 -56.10
C ASP A 579 -8.15 -10.79 -55.09
N GLY A 580 -7.03 -10.83 -54.35
CA GLY A 580 -6.70 -9.89 -53.29
C GLY A 580 -7.37 -10.19 -51.95
N ALA A 581 -8.15 -11.27 -51.83
CA ALA A 581 -8.71 -11.69 -50.54
C ALA A 581 -7.63 -12.31 -49.64
N ILE A 582 -7.74 -12.13 -48.33
CA ILE A 582 -6.86 -12.80 -47.36
C ILE A 582 -7.35 -14.24 -47.19
N VAL A 583 -6.54 -15.20 -47.63
CA VAL A 583 -6.84 -16.64 -47.60
C VAL A 583 -5.81 -17.41 -46.77
N ASP A 584 -6.12 -18.65 -46.39
CA ASP A 584 -5.12 -19.54 -45.78
C ASP A 584 -3.99 -19.81 -46.76
N ASP A 585 -2.74 -19.74 -46.30
CA ASP A 585 -1.59 -20.19 -47.08
C ASP A 585 -1.56 -21.73 -47.06
N PRO A 586 -1.85 -22.41 -48.18
CA PRO A 586 -1.92 -23.87 -48.23
C PRO A 586 -0.53 -24.53 -48.10
N SER A 587 0.55 -23.75 -48.27
CA SER A 587 1.93 -24.23 -48.12
C SER A 587 2.40 -24.24 -46.67
N PHE A 588 1.73 -23.50 -45.79
CA PHE A 588 2.05 -23.44 -44.38
C PHE A 588 1.88 -24.81 -43.70
N VAL A 589 2.73 -25.10 -42.71
CA VAL A 589 2.68 -26.34 -41.94
C VAL A 589 2.26 -25.99 -40.52
N ALA A 590 0.96 -26.06 -40.26
CA ALA A 590 0.40 -25.80 -38.95
C ALA A 590 0.60 -26.98 -37.97
N VAL A 591 0.72 -28.18 -38.52
CA VAL A 591 0.92 -29.45 -37.78
C VAL A 591 1.92 -30.32 -38.54
N ASN A 592 2.81 -31.01 -37.83
CA ASN A 592 3.86 -31.82 -38.45
C ASN A 592 3.27 -32.96 -39.28
N LYS A 593 3.58 -32.98 -40.58
CA LYS A 593 3.11 -34.00 -41.53
C LYS A 593 3.58 -35.39 -41.09
N GLY A 594 2.69 -36.39 -41.20
CA GLY A 594 2.97 -37.77 -40.78
C GLY A 594 2.87 -38.06 -39.27
N SER A 595 2.64 -37.05 -38.43
CA SER A 595 2.43 -37.26 -36.98
C SER A 595 0.98 -37.57 -36.59
N VAL A 596 0.04 -37.35 -37.51
CA VAL A 596 -1.40 -37.33 -37.23
C VAL A 596 -2.00 -38.73 -37.22
N SER A 597 -2.81 -39.03 -36.23
CA SER A 597 -3.66 -40.23 -36.16
C SER A 597 -5.00 -39.87 -35.53
N VAL A 598 -6.10 -40.36 -36.10
CA VAL A 598 -7.47 -39.96 -35.73
C VAL A 598 -8.28 -41.18 -35.31
N TRP A 599 -9.03 -41.07 -34.22
CA TRP A 599 -9.94 -42.10 -33.73
C TRP A 599 -11.35 -41.55 -33.54
N VAL A 600 -12.35 -42.39 -33.80
CA VAL A 600 -13.77 -42.06 -33.59
C VAL A 600 -14.41 -43.13 -32.72
N GLY A 601 -15.18 -42.73 -31.70
CA GLY A 601 -15.87 -43.65 -30.80
C GLY A 601 -16.29 -43.01 -29.49
N ASN A 602 -16.00 -43.65 -28.37
CA ASN A 602 -16.17 -43.10 -27.02
C ASN A 602 -14.88 -43.27 -26.19
N ASP A 603 -14.92 -42.81 -24.94
CA ASP A 603 -13.73 -42.80 -24.06
C ASP A 603 -13.24 -44.22 -23.73
N GLN A 604 -14.14 -45.21 -23.75
CA GLN A 604 -13.82 -46.61 -23.44
C GLN A 604 -13.46 -47.44 -24.69
N SER A 605 -14.00 -47.08 -25.86
CA SER A 605 -13.88 -47.83 -27.10
C SER A 605 -13.93 -46.88 -28.30
N ASN A 606 -12.82 -46.77 -29.02
CA ASN A 606 -12.67 -45.98 -30.24
C ASN A 606 -11.82 -46.71 -31.27
N GLU A 607 -12.09 -46.42 -32.55
CA GLU A 607 -11.44 -47.06 -33.70
C GLU A 607 -10.69 -46.02 -34.51
N GLN A 608 -9.51 -46.38 -35.01
CA GLN A 608 -8.70 -45.49 -35.82
C GLN A 608 -9.29 -45.38 -37.23
N TRP A 609 -9.43 -44.15 -37.72
CA TRP A 609 -9.86 -43.87 -39.09
C TRP A 609 -8.63 -43.61 -39.96
N ARG A 610 -8.70 -44.04 -41.22
CA ARG A 610 -7.56 -43.94 -42.17
C ARG A 610 -7.49 -42.54 -42.76
N ILE A 611 -6.29 -41.94 -42.76
CA ILE A 611 -6.09 -40.63 -43.40
C ILE A 611 -6.04 -40.81 -44.92
N VAL A 612 -6.72 -39.92 -45.65
CA VAL A 612 -6.69 -39.81 -47.12
C VAL A 612 -6.33 -38.40 -47.55
N ASP A 613 -5.70 -38.26 -48.72
CA ASP A 613 -5.36 -36.95 -49.29
C ASP A 613 -6.61 -36.22 -49.81
N ASP A 614 -7.59 -36.98 -50.32
CA ASP A 614 -8.82 -36.48 -50.90
C ASP A 614 -10.00 -37.41 -50.57
N LEU A 615 -11.07 -36.85 -49.98
CA LEU A 615 -12.27 -37.60 -49.61
C LEU A 615 -13.01 -38.11 -50.85
N GLU A 616 -12.95 -37.40 -51.99
CA GLU A 616 -13.63 -37.79 -53.24
C GLU A 616 -13.20 -39.16 -53.77
N THR A 617 -12.05 -39.67 -53.30
CA THR A 617 -11.53 -41.00 -53.66
C THR A 617 -12.07 -42.14 -52.79
N ALA A 618 -12.82 -41.84 -51.73
CA ALA A 618 -13.31 -42.81 -50.75
C ALA A 618 -14.75 -43.27 -51.04
N GLY A 619 -15.06 -44.53 -50.70
CA GLY A 619 -16.43 -45.04 -50.76
C GLY A 619 -17.29 -44.61 -49.58
N ALA A 620 -18.62 -44.61 -49.76
CA ALA A 620 -19.62 -44.19 -48.77
C ALA A 620 -19.47 -44.80 -47.35
N GLY A 621 -18.94 -46.02 -47.25
CA GLY A 621 -18.74 -46.73 -45.97
C GLY A 621 -17.33 -46.63 -45.40
N ASP A 622 -16.40 -45.99 -46.11
CA ASP A 622 -14.99 -45.96 -45.72
C ASP A 622 -14.78 -45.05 -44.51
N LYS A 623 -14.21 -45.60 -43.43
CA LYS A 623 -13.83 -44.83 -42.23
C LYS A 623 -12.56 -44.04 -42.49
N VAL A 624 -12.71 -42.94 -43.21
CA VAL A 624 -11.61 -42.07 -43.64
C VAL A 624 -11.77 -40.64 -43.17
N VAL A 625 -10.65 -39.94 -43.08
CA VAL A 625 -10.58 -38.52 -42.71
C VAL A 625 -9.52 -37.84 -43.57
N GLN A 626 -9.81 -36.63 -44.06
CA GLN A 626 -8.83 -35.78 -44.71
C GLN A 626 -8.25 -34.79 -43.69
N VAL A 627 -6.93 -34.61 -43.72
CA VAL A 627 -6.22 -33.68 -42.84
C VAL A 627 -5.74 -32.49 -43.65
N ASP A 628 -6.16 -31.29 -43.25
CA ASP A 628 -5.58 -30.05 -43.74
C ASP A 628 -4.41 -29.65 -42.84
N TYR A 629 -3.19 -29.92 -43.31
CA TYR A 629 -1.97 -29.62 -42.56
C TYR A 629 -1.65 -28.13 -42.44
N SER A 630 -2.30 -27.26 -43.23
CA SER A 630 -2.08 -25.81 -43.21
C SER A 630 -2.91 -25.09 -42.14
N THR A 631 -3.98 -25.72 -41.66
CA THR A 631 -4.88 -25.17 -40.64
C THR A 631 -5.06 -26.09 -39.43
N GLY A 632 -4.68 -27.37 -39.58
CA GLY A 632 -4.93 -28.41 -38.59
C GLY A 632 -6.37 -28.95 -38.59
N ALA A 633 -7.12 -28.72 -39.67
CA ALA A 633 -8.49 -29.21 -39.80
C ALA A 633 -8.55 -30.71 -40.15
N LEU A 634 -9.58 -31.38 -39.65
CA LEU A 634 -9.95 -32.77 -39.90
C LEU A 634 -11.32 -32.76 -40.55
N ARG A 635 -11.40 -33.17 -41.82
CA ARG A 635 -12.63 -33.21 -42.61
C ARG A 635 -13.08 -34.66 -42.77
N PHE A 636 -14.32 -34.93 -42.39
CA PHE A 636 -14.93 -36.26 -42.48
C PHE A 636 -15.87 -36.36 -43.68
N GLY A 637 -16.16 -37.59 -44.10
CA GLY A 637 -17.01 -37.86 -45.24
C GLY A 637 -18.45 -37.37 -45.09
N ASP A 638 -19.15 -37.32 -46.22
CA ASP A 638 -20.53 -36.87 -46.34
C ASP A 638 -21.54 -38.02 -46.48
N GLY A 639 -21.07 -39.27 -46.37
CA GLY A 639 -21.86 -40.49 -46.58
C GLY A 639 -21.90 -40.96 -48.04
N VAL A 640 -21.26 -40.23 -48.97
CA VAL A 640 -20.98 -40.63 -50.34
C VAL A 640 -19.46 -40.83 -50.52
N HIS A 641 -18.68 -39.86 -50.06
CA HIS A 641 -17.23 -39.77 -50.12
C HIS A 641 -16.62 -39.97 -48.72
N GLY A 642 -16.76 -41.19 -48.19
CA GLY A 642 -16.38 -41.56 -46.82
C GLY A 642 -17.54 -41.56 -45.82
N ALA A 643 -17.36 -42.28 -44.73
CA ALA A 643 -18.34 -42.45 -43.66
C ALA A 643 -18.50 -41.19 -42.79
N ILE A 644 -19.72 -40.97 -42.29
CA ILE A 644 -20.03 -39.93 -41.31
C ILE A 644 -19.80 -40.48 -39.90
N PRO A 645 -19.02 -39.81 -39.03
CA PRO A 645 -18.95 -40.15 -37.61
C PRO A 645 -20.34 -40.16 -36.99
N ALA A 646 -20.75 -41.26 -36.36
CA ALA A 646 -22.13 -41.40 -35.88
C ALA A 646 -22.45 -40.40 -34.75
N LYS A 647 -23.70 -39.98 -34.66
CA LYS A 647 -24.16 -39.04 -33.62
C LYS A 647 -23.78 -39.56 -32.22
N GLY A 648 -23.16 -38.70 -31.42
CA GLY A 648 -22.72 -39.02 -30.07
C GLY A 648 -21.30 -39.62 -29.98
N GLN A 649 -20.66 -39.93 -31.12
CA GLN A 649 -19.25 -40.36 -31.12
C GLN A 649 -18.31 -39.16 -30.97
N GLN A 650 -17.27 -39.35 -30.16
CA GLN A 650 -16.16 -38.42 -29.97
C GLN A 650 -15.08 -38.62 -31.03
N VAL A 651 -14.45 -37.51 -31.42
CA VAL A 651 -13.25 -37.50 -32.27
C VAL A 651 -12.01 -37.23 -31.41
N TYR A 652 -11.02 -38.12 -31.52
CA TYR A 652 -9.72 -38.00 -30.86
C TYR A 652 -8.62 -37.91 -31.89
N VAL A 653 -7.55 -37.16 -31.59
CA VAL A 653 -6.41 -36.98 -32.47
C VAL A 653 -5.11 -36.99 -31.69
N SER A 654 -4.11 -37.71 -32.22
CA SER A 654 -2.71 -37.61 -31.82
C SER A 654 -1.96 -36.86 -32.90
N TYR A 655 -1.06 -35.96 -32.52
CA TYR A 655 -0.31 -35.11 -33.44
C TYR A 655 0.88 -34.47 -32.75
N THR A 656 1.84 -33.99 -33.53
CA THR A 656 2.92 -33.13 -33.04
C THR A 656 2.94 -31.79 -33.75
N VAL A 657 3.34 -30.73 -33.03
CA VAL A 657 3.45 -29.36 -33.56
C VAL A 657 4.76 -28.75 -33.08
N ASP A 658 5.53 -28.18 -33.99
CA ASP A 658 6.69 -27.37 -33.64
C ASP A 658 6.22 -25.97 -33.23
N ARG A 659 6.56 -25.56 -32.00
CA ARG A 659 6.11 -24.30 -31.38
C ARG A 659 7.29 -23.38 -31.11
N ASP A 660 7.09 -22.09 -31.33
CA ASP A 660 8.08 -21.07 -30.99
C ASP A 660 7.91 -20.62 -29.54
N GLY A 661 9.03 -20.51 -28.83
CA GLY A 661 9.08 -19.96 -27.48
C GLY A 661 9.23 -18.44 -27.44
N PHE A 662 9.18 -17.92 -26.22
CA PHE A 662 9.34 -16.52 -25.84
C PHE A 662 10.51 -15.84 -26.56
N VAL A 663 11.70 -16.47 -26.65
CA VAL A 663 12.88 -15.85 -27.27
C VAL A 663 12.65 -15.53 -28.75
N LYS A 664 12.05 -16.45 -29.51
CA LYS A 664 11.78 -16.23 -30.94
C LYS A 664 10.68 -15.20 -31.16
N ILE A 665 9.63 -15.23 -30.36
CA ILE A 665 8.53 -14.26 -30.41
C ILE A 665 9.04 -12.86 -30.08
N SER A 666 9.85 -12.73 -29.02
CA SER A 666 10.43 -11.45 -28.61
C SER A 666 11.32 -10.84 -29.69
N LYS A 667 12.13 -11.68 -30.37
CA LYS A 667 12.92 -11.28 -31.54
C LYS A 667 12.04 -10.76 -32.66
N ALA A 668 10.95 -11.46 -32.99
CA ALA A 668 10.03 -11.02 -34.03
C ALA A 668 9.42 -9.66 -33.71
N ILE A 669 8.98 -9.43 -32.46
CA ILE A 669 8.43 -8.15 -32.02
C ILE A 669 9.45 -7.01 -32.19
N LYS A 670 10.66 -7.18 -31.65
CA LYS A 670 11.71 -6.14 -31.72
C LYS A 670 12.20 -5.91 -33.15
N ASN A 671 12.44 -6.97 -33.92
CA ASN A 671 12.89 -6.86 -35.31
C ASN A 671 11.85 -6.16 -36.19
N THR A 672 10.56 -6.49 -36.05
CA THR A 672 9.50 -5.83 -36.82
C THR A 672 9.41 -4.35 -36.47
N THR A 673 9.57 -4.00 -35.18
CA THR A 673 9.63 -2.60 -34.74
C THR A 673 10.80 -1.85 -35.38
N ASP A 674 11.97 -2.48 -35.48
CA ASP A 674 13.13 -1.90 -36.17
C ASP A 674 12.93 -1.78 -37.69
N GLN A 675 12.26 -2.75 -38.32
CA GLN A 675 11.88 -2.68 -39.72
C GLN A 675 10.90 -1.54 -39.99
N ILE A 676 9.90 -1.34 -39.13
CA ILE A 676 8.98 -0.19 -39.19
C ILE A 676 9.77 1.11 -39.10
N ASN A 677 10.63 1.25 -38.09
CA ASN A 677 11.45 2.44 -37.91
C ASN A 677 12.34 2.73 -39.14
N THR A 678 12.85 1.67 -39.78
CA THR A 678 13.67 1.78 -41.01
C THR A 678 12.83 2.19 -42.21
N ALA A 679 11.71 1.51 -42.45
CA ALA A 679 10.81 1.77 -43.58
C ALA A 679 10.22 3.19 -43.51
N GLU A 680 9.96 3.69 -42.30
CA GLU A 680 9.38 5.01 -42.05
C GLU A 680 10.43 6.09 -41.79
N GLN A 681 11.73 5.77 -41.97
CA GLN A 681 12.85 6.70 -41.84
C GLN A 681 12.86 7.46 -40.50
N ARG A 682 12.45 6.79 -39.42
CA ARG A 682 12.36 7.40 -38.09
C ARG A 682 13.73 7.60 -37.46
N THR A 683 13.99 8.82 -37.01
CA THR A 683 15.21 9.22 -36.31
C THR A 683 15.03 9.20 -34.79
N ASP A 684 16.15 9.31 -34.07
CA ASP A 684 16.15 9.41 -32.61
C ASP A 684 15.15 10.45 -32.10
N GLY A 685 14.40 10.10 -31.05
CA GLY A 685 13.29 10.90 -30.51
C GLY A 685 11.91 10.63 -31.15
N THR A 686 11.86 10.03 -32.34
CA THR A 686 10.59 9.66 -33.00
C THR A 686 10.41 8.16 -33.16
N ARG A 687 11.46 7.36 -32.92
CA ARG A 687 11.47 5.90 -33.08
C ARG A 687 10.37 5.25 -32.23
N HIS A 688 9.67 4.30 -32.83
CA HIS A 688 8.85 3.35 -32.10
C HIS A 688 9.72 2.48 -31.19
N THR A 689 9.17 2.16 -30.02
CA THR A 689 9.80 1.25 -29.07
C THR A 689 8.91 0.04 -28.83
N ALA A 690 9.52 -1.11 -28.54
CA ALA A 690 8.81 -2.31 -28.15
C ALA A 690 9.48 -2.91 -26.92
N ASN A 691 8.87 -2.65 -25.77
CA ASN A 691 9.24 -3.21 -24.49
C ASN A 691 8.54 -4.55 -24.31
N VAL A 692 9.31 -5.61 -24.17
CA VAL A 692 8.84 -7.00 -24.13
C VAL A 692 9.04 -7.57 -22.73
N TYR A 693 7.96 -8.04 -22.12
CA TYR A 693 7.96 -8.58 -20.76
C TYR A 693 7.60 -10.05 -20.75
N THR A 694 8.33 -10.82 -19.95
CA THR A 694 7.99 -12.22 -19.68
C THR A 694 6.81 -12.30 -18.72
N SER A 695 5.93 -13.25 -18.98
CA SER A 695 4.81 -13.61 -18.10
C SER A 695 5.01 -14.97 -17.43
N TYR A 696 6.26 -15.40 -17.33
CA TYR A 696 6.69 -16.57 -16.58
C TYR A 696 7.44 -16.14 -15.31
N GLU A 697 6.67 -15.88 -14.25
CA GLU A 697 7.20 -15.39 -12.98
C GLU A 697 7.93 -16.52 -12.23
N SER A 698 9.23 -16.69 -12.50
CA SER A 698 10.11 -17.64 -11.82
C SER A 698 11.58 -17.21 -11.82
N THR A 699 12.33 -17.63 -10.81
CA THR A 699 13.79 -17.46 -10.76
C THR A 699 14.52 -18.32 -11.81
N GLY A 700 13.91 -19.45 -12.19
CA GLY A 700 14.37 -20.34 -13.25
C GLY A 700 14.39 -19.65 -14.61
N PHE A 701 13.36 -18.86 -14.93
CA PHE A 701 13.32 -18.07 -16.16
C PHE A 701 14.51 -17.11 -16.25
N ILE A 702 14.76 -16.34 -15.19
CA ILE A 702 15.87 -15.37 -15.15
C ILE A 702 17.22 -16.07 -15.39
N THR A 703 17.45 -17.18 -14.69
CA THR A 703 18.67 -17.98 -14.82
C THR A 703 18.81 -18.56 -16.23
N ARG A 704 17.72 -19.08 -16.80
CA ARG A 704 17.71 -19.68 -18.13
C ARG A 704 17.99 -18.62 -19.22
N MET A 705 17.40 -17.44 -19.13
CA MET A 705 17.66 -16.36 -20.09
C MET A 705 19.12 -15.90 -20.09
N ALA A 706 19.75 -15.85 -18.92
CA ALA A 706 21.19 -15.58 -18.81
C ALA A 706 22.02 -16.70 -19.47
N ASN A 707 21.72 -17.96 -19.19
CA ASN A 707 22.43 -19.11 -19.76
C ASN A 707 22.28 -19.21 -21.29
N LEU A 708 21.13 -18.79 -21.83
CA LEU A 708 20.86 -18.73 -23.27
C LEU A 708 21.46 -17.49 -23.95
N ASN A 709 22.12 -16.60 -23.20
CA ASN A 709 22.57 -15.28 -23.67
C ASN A 709 21.42 -14.50 -24.36
N ALA A 710 20.23 -14.54 -23.76
CA ALA A 710 19.01 -14.02 -24.33
C ALA A 710 18.48 -12.76 -23.61
N ASN A 711 19.23 -12.22 -22.63
CA ASN A 711 18.80 -11.07 -21.83
C ASN A 711 18.51 -9.81 -22.65
N GLN A 712 19.08 -9.64 -23.84
CA GLN A 712 18.79 -8.52 -24.73
C GLN A 712 17.39 -8.55 -25.37
N TRP A 713 16.68 -9.68 -25.29
CA TRP A 713 15.40 -9.87 -25.98
C TRP A 713 14.18 -9.53 -25.13
N TYR A 714 14.35 -9.16 -23.86
CA TYR A 714 13.24 -8.75 -22.99
C TYR A 714 13.65 -7.58 -22.11
N ASP A 715 12.71 -6.82 -21.59
CA ASP A 715 12.96 -5.57 -20.86
C ASP A 715 12.57 -5.68 -19.39
N GLY A 716 11.82 -6.72 -19.02
CA GLY A 716 11.41 -6.95 -17.64
C GLY A 716 10.54 -8.19 -17.45
N MET A 717 9.99 -8.33 -16.25
CA MET A 717 9.14 -9.46 -15.87
C MET A 717 7.84 -8.95 -15.26
N THR A 718 6.71 -9.50 -15.73
CA THR A 718 5.44 -9.29 -15.05
C THR A 718 5.48 -10.00 -13.69
N ILE A 719 5.08 -9.29 -12.64
CA ILE A 719 4.93 -9.83 -11.29
C ILE A 719 3.50 -9.56 -10.88
N HIS A 720 2.79 -10.59 -10.41
CA HIS A 720 1.40 -10.47 -9.95
C HIS A 720 1.33 -10.55 -8.41
N PRO A 721 1.60 -9.44 -7.68
CA PRO A 721 1.73 -9.44 -6.22
C PRO A 721 0.39 -9.38 -5.50
N TYR A 722 -0.47 -10.39 -5.70
CA TYR A 722 -1.68 -10.53 -4.90
C TYR A 722 -1.37 -10.95 -3.45
N SER A 723 -1.92 -10.24 -2.47
CA SER A 723 -1.64 -10.49 -1.05
C SER A 723 -2.31 -11.73 -0.43
N GLY A 724 -3.13 -12.46 -1.21
CA GLY A 724 -4.05 -13.47 -0.71
C GLY A 724 -5.18 -12.86 0.13
N THR A 725 -6.03 -13.71 0.71
CA THR A 725 -7.17 -13.32 1.55
C THR A 725 -6.70 -12.87 2.95
N PRO A 726 -7.02 -11.65 3.39
CA PRO A 726 -6.86 -11.24 4.78
C PRO A 726 -7.73 -12.08 5.73
N THR A 727 -7.24 -12.23 6.95
CA THR A 727 -7.84 -13.02 8.02
C THR A 727 -8.30 -12.11 9.15
N GLY A 728 -9.41 -12.46 9.80
CA GLY A 728 -9.93 -11.68 10.92
C GLY A 728 -11.45 -11.73 11.00
N ALA A 729 -11.98 -11.94 12.21
CA ALA A 729 -13.42 -12.00 12.44
C ALA A 729 -14.08 -10.61 12.52
N THR A 730 -13.28 -9.54 12.62
CA THR A 730 -13.74 -8.15 12.69
C THR A 730 -13.10 -7.33 11.59
N ALA A 731 -13.73 -6.23 11.18
CA ALA A 731 -13.16 -5.31 10.18
C ALA A 731 -11.79 -4.77 10.62
N GLY A 732 -11.58 -4.53 11.91
CA GLY A 732 -10.30 -4.09 12.44
C GLY A 732 -9.20 -5.15 12.33
N ALA A 733 -9.50 -6.41 12.65
CA ALA A 733 -8.55 -7.51 12.50
C ALA A 733 -8.22 -7.79 11.03
N TRP A 734 -9.24 -7.76 10.17
CA TRP A 734 -9.09 -7.87 8.72
C TRP A 734 -8.18 -6.76 8.17
N TYR A 735 -8.41 -5.51 8.61
CA TYR A 735 -7.61 -4.35 8.20
C TYR A 735 -6.15 -4.52 8.57
N ASP A 736 -5.88 -4.89 9.83
CA ASP A 736 -4.52 -5.07 10.30
C ASP A 736 -3.80 -6.14 9.48
N ASP A 737 -4.42 -7.30 9.23
CA ASP A 737 -3.85 -8.36 8.40
C ASP A 737 -3.67 -7.93 6.92
N ALA A 738 -4.64 -7.21 6.34
CA ALA A 738 -4.53 -6.68 4.98
C ALA A 738 -3.32 -5.74 4.83
N MET A 739 -3.13 -4.80 5.77
CA MET A 739 -1.99 -3.89 5.75
C MET A 739 -0.65 -4.60 5.97
N LYS A 740 -0.63 -5.68 6.76
CA LYS A 740 0.57 -6.51 6.89
C LYS A 740 0.90 -7.24 5.60
N LYS A 741 -0.11 -7.83 4.96
CA LYS A 741 0.06 -8.57 3.71
C LYS A 741 0.39 -7.67 2.52
N ALA A 742 -0.03 -6.40 2.55
CA ALA A 742 0.43 -5.39 1.59
C ALA A 742 1.96 -5.33 1.54
N GLU A 743 2.63 -5.41 2.69
CA GLU A 743 4.09 -5.41 2.76
C GLU A 743 4.68 -6.80 2.48
N THR A 744 4.18 -7.84 3.16
CA THR A 744 4.84 -9.16 3.13
C THR A 744 4.62 -9.91 1.83
N ALA A 745 3.43 -9.82 1.23
CA ALA A 745 3.07 -10.51 0.00
C ALA A 745 2.97 -9.56 -1.20
N GLY A 746 2.58 -8.30 -0.97
CA GLY A 746 2.53 -7.28 -2.01
C GLY A 746 3.92 -6.75 -2.37
N VAL A 747 4.54 -5.98 -1.48
CA VAL A 747 5.79 -5.25 -1.76
C VAL A 747 7.03 -6.16 -1.74
N ASN A 748 7.17 -7.01 -0.73
CA ASN A 748 8.38 -7.84 -0.55
C ASN A 748 8.55 -8.87 -1.67
N ARG A 749 7.45 -9.39 -2.23
CA ARG A 749 7.50 -10.29 -3.40
C ARG A 749 8.14 -9.59 -4.60
N VAL A 750 7.74 -8.34 -4.88
CA VAL A 750 8.33 -7.55 -5.96
C VAL A 750 9.79 -7.24 -5.67
N LYS A 751 10.12 -6.83 -4.45
CA LYS A 751 11.52 -6.57 -4.01
C LYS A 751 12.43 -7.77 -4.26
N GLU A 752 11.95 -8.99 -4.00
CA GLU A 752 12.75 -10.19 -4.21
C GLU A 752 13.06 -10.44 -5.69
N TYR A 753 12.08 -10.27 -6.59
CA TYR A 753 12.34 -10.39 -8.02
C TYR A 753 13.23 -9.27 -8.56
N VAL A 754 13.05 -8.03 -8.10
CA VAL A 754 13.92 -6.90 -8.46
C VAL A 754 15.37 -7.19 -8.10
N ARG A 755 15.62 -7.78 -6.92
CA ARG A 755 16.96 -8.19 -6.48
C ARG A 755 17.59 -9.26 -7.37
N LEU A 756 16.78 -10.13 -7.98
CA LEU A 756 17.22 -11.25 -8.81
C LEU A 756 17.36 -10.89 -10.28
N MET A 757 16.66 -9.85 -10.74
CA MET A 757 16.65 -9.44 -12.14
C MET A 757 18.01 -8.86 -12.57
N PRO A 758 18.45 -9.12 -13.82
CA PRO A 758 19.67 -8.51 -14.36
C PRO A 758 19.56 -6.98 -14.42
N ALA A 759 20.70 -6.30 -14.40
CA ALA A 759 20.76 -4.84 -14.56
C ALA A 759 20.02 -4.39 -15.83
N GLY A 760 19.26 -3.29 -15.71
CA GLY A 760 18.43 -2.74 -16.78
C GLY A 760 17.09 -3.44 -17.01
N LYS A 761 16.76 -4.50 -16.25
CA LYS A 761 15.42 -5.11 -16.27
C LYS A 761 14.53 -4.50 -15.19
N VAL A 762 13.24 -4.35 -15.51
CA VAL A 762 12.25 -3.76 -14.60
C VAL A 762 11.20 -4.79 -14.13
N PRO A 763 10.68 -4.65 -12.90
CA PRO A 763 9.44 -5.31 -12.53
C PRO A 763 8.29 -4.66 -13.29
N VAL A 764 7.28 -5.43 -13.66
CA VAL A 764 6.07 -4.90 -14.27
C VAL A 764 4.87 -5.39 -13.49
N ILE A 765 4.12 -4.47 -12.89
CA ILE A 765 2.95 -4.82 -12.08
C ILE A 765 1.70 -4.74 -12.96
N SER A 766 1.42 -5.84 -13.65
CA SER A 766 0.29 -5.96 -14.58
C SER A 766 -1.00 -6.46 -13.92
N GLU A 767 -0.91 -6.95 -12.68
CA GLU A 767 -2.05 -7.33 -11.83
C GLU A 767 -1.70 -7.23 -10.34
N TYR A 768 -2.50 -6.52 -9.54
CA TYR A 768 -2.33 -6.51 -8.09
C TYR A 768 -3.63 -6.21 -7.32
N GLY A 769 -3.65 -6.60 -6.06
CA GLY A 769 -4.78 -6.41 -5.16
C GLY A 769 -4.89 -7.52 -4.10
N ILE A 770 -6.09 -7.66 -3.55
CA ILE A 770 -6.42 -8.69 -2.56
C ILE A 770 -7.08 -9.87 -3.27
N PHE A 771 -6.51 -11.06 -3.14
CA PHE A 771 -6.99 -12.23 -3.88
C PHE A 771 -7.98 -13.06 -3.07
N ARG A 772 -9.09 -13.46 -3.73
CA ARG A 772 -10.16 -14.34 -3.20
C ARG A 772 -10.80 -13.86 -1.89
N ASP A 773 -10.95 -12.56 -1.70
CA ASP A 773 -11.70 -12.00 -0.57
C ASP A 773 -13.07 -11.48 -1.04
N THR A 774 -14.14 -11.97 -0.42
CA THR A 774 -15.54 -11.62 -0.74
C THR A 774 -16.15 -10.65 0.28
N SER A 775 -15.33 -10.04 1.13
CA SER A 775 -15.75 -9.01 2.07
C SER A 775 -16.02 -7.71 1.34
N ALA A 776 -17.05 -6.98 1.75
CA ALA A 776 -17.27 -5.61 1.28
C ALA A 776 -16.07 -4.67 1.58
N LEU A 777 -15.17 -5.06 2.49
CA LEU A 777 -13.95 -4.30 2.78
C LEU A 777 -13.02 -4.15 1.57
N VAL A 778 -13.08 -5.04 0.57
CA VAL A 778 -12.32 -4.85 -0.69
C VAL A 778 -12.92 -3.77 -1.62
N ARG A 779 -14.06 -3.17 -1.26
CA ARG A 779 -14.62 -1.95 -1.88
C ARG A 779 -14.50 -0.71 -1.01
N SER A 780 -13.88 -0.83 0.16
CA SER A 780 -13.88 0.24 1.15
C SER A 780 -12.64 1.14 1.07
N GLN A 781 -12.63 2.20 1.87
CA GLN A 781 -11.46 3.04 2.16
C GLN A 781 -10.24 2.18 2.56
N SER A 782 -10.42 1.07 3.28
CA SER A 782 -9.30 0.18 3.62
C SER A 782 -8.58 -0.35 2.38
N HIS A 783 -9.32 -0.76 1.36
CA HIS A 783 -8.72 -1.24 0.12
C HIS A 783 -8.09 -0.09 -0.67
N ALA A 784 -8.71 1.09 -0.68
CA ALA A 784 -8.10 2.28 -1.28
C ALA A 784 -6.71 2.60 -0.71
N LEU A 785 -6.55 2.57 0.61
CA LEU A 785 -5.25 2.80 1.25
C LEU A 785 -4.27 1.65 1.05
N TYR A 786 -4.74 0.40 1.01
CA TYR A 786 -3.92 -0.75 0.60
C TYR A 786 -3.32 -0.51 -0.80
N ILE A 787 -4.17 -0.10 -1.75
CA ILE A 787 -3.78 0.12 -3.15
C ILE A 787 -2.78 1.26 -3.26
N ALA A 788 -3.05 2.39 -2.60
CA ALA A 788 -2.11 3.51 -2.56
C ALA A 788 -0.76 3.07 -1.98
N LYS A 789 -0.75 2.45 -0.80
CA LYS A 789 0.47 2.00 -0.13
C LYS A 789 1.38 1.17 -1.03
N VAL A 790 0.84 0.17 -1.72
CA VAL A 790 1.66 -0.71 -2.56
C VAL A 790 2.08 -0.02 -3.87
N ALA A 791 1.22 0.82 -4.45
CA ALA A 791 1.52 1.55 -5.68
C ALA A 791 2.73 2.50 -5.51
N LEU A 792 2.84 3.22 -4.38
CA LEU A 792 4.00 4.06 -4.07
C LEU A 792 5.31 3.25 -4.09
N GLU A 793 5.29 2.03 -3.56
CA GLU A 793 6.46 1.15 -3.56
C GLU A 793 6.75 0.58 -4.94
N TYR A 794 5.74 0.30 -5.77
CA TYR A 794 5.95 -0.19 -7.13
C TYR A 794 6.60 0.87 -8.04
N VAL A 795 6.24 2.15 -7.86
CA VAL A 795 6.95 3.28 -8.49
C VAL A 795 8.43 3.26 -8.09
N ARG A 796 8.73 3.16 -6.79
CA ARG A 796 10.10 3.04 -6.26
C ARG A 796 10.83 1.77 -6.67
N LEU A 797 10.13 0.75 -7.13
CA LEU A 797 10.75 -0.48 -7.64
C LEU A 797 10.99 -0.43 -9.15
N GLY A 798 10.44 0.57 -9.83
CA GLY A 798 10.77 0.89 -11.22
C GLY A 798 9.79 0.31 -12.21
N SER A 799 8.56 0.07 -11.75
CA SER A 799 7.51 -0.39 -12.65
C SER A 799 7.19 0.71 -13.67
N PRO A 800 7.28 0.43 -14.99
CA PRO A 800 6.96 1.42 -16.02
C PRO A 800 5.46 1.71 -16.09
N TYR A 801 4.65 0.72 -15.69
CA TYR A 801 3.21 0.84 -15.51
C TYR A 801 2.74 -0.06 -14.36
N ILE A 802 1.58 0.25 -13.78
CA ILE A 802 0.99 -0.40 -12.62
C ILE A 802 -0.52 -0.58 -12.87
N GLN A 803 -0.95 -1.80 -13.15
CA GLN A 803 -2.32 -2.10 -13.58
C GLN A 803 -3.15 -2.67 -12.41
N LYS A 804 -4.12 -1.90 -11.93
CA LYS A 804 -5.05 -2.38 -10.90
C LYS A 804 -5.98 -3.45 -11.47
N HIS A 805 -6.00 -4.63 -10.85
CA HIS A 805 -7.00 -5.64 -11.15
C HIS A 805 -8.23 -5.48 -10.23
N CYS A 806 -9.45 -5.25 -10.71
CA CYS A 806 -9.84 -5.06 -12.10
C CYS A 806 -10.57 -3.73 -12.32
N LEU A 807 -10.68 -3.32 -13.59
CA LEU A 807 -11.41 -2.13 -14.03
C LEU A 807 -12.88 -2.16 -13.57
N ILE A 808 -13.59 -3.24 -13.89
CA ILE A 808 -15.02 -3.38 -13.66
C ILE A 808 -15.40 -4.82 -13.34
N ASP A 809 -16.39 -4.98 -12.47
CA ASP A 809 -17.00 -6.26 -12.11
C ASP A 809 -18.43 -6.06 -11.56
N TRP A 810 -19.17 -7.15 -11.40
CA TRP A 810 -20.52 -7.17 -10.86
C TRP A 810 -20.56 -6.77 -9.39
N TYR A 811 -21.44 -5.84 -9.06
CA TYR A 811 -21.77 -5.52 -7.68
C TYR A 811 -22.53 -6.68 -7.03
N SER A 812 -21.80 -7.51 -6.28
CA SER A 812 -22.36 -8.68 -5.61
C SER A 812 -21.65 -9.00 -4.30
N SER A 813 -22.22 -9.93 -3.52
CA SER A 813 -21.59 -10.52 -2.33
C SER A 813 -20.73 -11.76 -2.64
N GLY A 814 -20.60 -12.15 -3.91
CA GLY A 814 -19.98 -13.39 -4.35
C GLY A 814 -18.53 -13.27 -4.83
N ALA A 815 -18.06 -14.36 -5.43
CA ALA A 815 -16.87 -14.44 -6.27
C ALA A 815 -17.27 -15.15 -7.58
N ASP A 816 -16.56 -14.87 -8.67
CA ASP A 816 -16.72 -15.58 -9.94
C ASP A 816 -15.52 -16.52 -10.19
N SER A 817 -15.51 -17.22 -11.33
CA SER A 817 -14.39 -18.13 -11.67
C SER A 817 -13.09 -17.40 -12.00
N LEU A 818 -13.12 -16.06 -12.08
CA LEU A 818 -12.02 -15.21 -12.52
C LEU A 818 -11.48 -14.34 -11.37
N GLY A 819 -12.07 -14.38 -10.17
CA GLY A 819 -11.60 -13.68 -8.98
C GLY A 819 -12.72 -13.25 -8.01
N PRO A 820 -12.38 -12.59 -6.90
CA PRO A 820 -13.39 -11.95 -6.06
C PRO A 820 -14.03 -10.79 -6.81
N THR A 821 -15.37 -10.78 -6.93
CA THR A 821 -16.07 -9.80 -7.78
C THR A 821 -16.09 -8.38 -7.23
N GLN A 822 -15.54 -8.19 -6.04
CA GLN A 822 -15.80 -7.00 -5.25
C GLN A 822 -14.67 -5.97 -5.34
N GLN A 823 -13.44 -6.31 -5.73
CA GLN A 823 -12.33 -5.34 -5.65
C GLN A 823 -12.21 -4.37 -6.84
N ALA A 824 -13.15 -4.43 -7.78
CA ALA A 824 -13.08 -3.64 -9.01
C ALA A 824 -13.23 -2.15 -8.73
N VAL A 825 -12.49 -1.33 -9.49
CA VAL A 825 -12.49 0.13 -9.30
C VAL A 825 -13.83 0.75 -9.70
N ILE A 826 -14.49 0.20 -10.71
CA ILE A 826 -15.88 0.49 -11.09
C ILE A 826 -16.75 -0.72 -10.78
N GLN A 827 -17.92 -0.52 -10.20
CA GLN A 827 -18.89 -1.58 -9.94
C GLN A 827 -20.06 -1.48 -10.92
N ALA A 828 -20.50 -2.61 -11.46
CA ALA A 828 -21.63 -2.73 -12.38
C ALA A 828 -22.84 -3.35 -11.69
N VAL A 829 -23.98 -2.66 -11.72
CA VAL A 829 -25.24 -3.09 -11.12
C VAL A 829 -26.24 -3.38 -12.24
N PRO A 830 -26.69 -4.64 -12.42
CA PRO A 830 -27.68 -4.95 -13.46
C PRO A 830 -29.02 -4.26 -13.18
N GLU A 831 -29.57 -3.57 -14.18
CA GLU A 831 -30.95 -3.06 -14.16
C GLU A 831 -31.96 -4.16 -14.57
N ASP A 832 -33.26 -3.87 -14.41
CA ASP A 832 -34.34 -4.78 -14.84
C ASP A 832 -34.18 -5.17 -16.32
N GLY A 833 -34.03 -6.48 -16.57
CA GLY A 833 -33.88 -7.05 -17.92
C GLY A 833 -32.44 -7.19 -18.41
N ALA A 834 -31.44 -6.74 -17.64
CA ALA A 834 -30.04 -6.96 -17.95
C ALA A 834 -29.61 -8.43 -17.71
N SER A 835 -28.65 -8.90 -18.51
CA SER A 835 -28.12 -10.26 -18.47
C SER A 835 -26.67 -10.25 -18.00
N THR A 836 -26.38 -10.82 -16.85
CA THR A 836 -24.99 -11.02 -16.38
C THR A 836 -24.29 -12.21 -17.06
N VAL A 837 -25.01 -12.97 -17.90
CA VAL A 837 -24.47 -14.08 -18.70
C VAL A 837 -23.89 -13.59 -20.02
N THR A 838 -24.51 -12.58 -20.62
CA THR A 838 -24.07 -11.99 -21.90
C THR A 838 -23.48 -10.60 -21.74
N GLY A 839 -23.81 -9.89 -20.65
CA GLY A 839 -23.51 -8.47 -20.46
C GLY A 839 -24.45 -7.52 -21.22
N GLU A 840 -25.51 -8.05 -21.85
CA GLU A 840 -26.47 -7.24 -22.60
C GLU A 840 -27.51 -6.60 -21.68
N GLY A 841 -28.07 -5.47 -22.12
CA GLY A 841 -29.00 -4.66 -21.34
C GLY A 841 -28.34 -3.49 -20.63
N ARG A 842 -29.07 -2.88 -19.69
CA ARG A 842 -28.65 -1.67 -18.99
C ARG A 842 -28.04 -1.99 -17.63
N PHE A 843 -26.97 -1.29 -17.29
CA PHE A 843 -26.26 -1.44 -16.02
C PHE A 843 -26.02 -0.04 -15.45
N GLY A 844 -26.21 0.12 -14.14
CA GLY A 844 -25.72 1.29 -13.42
C GLY A 844 -24.25 1.09 -13.06
N PHE A 845 -23.47 2.17 -13.08
CA PHE A 845 -22.05 2.15 -12.73
C PHE A 845 -21.73 3.16 -11.63
N PHE A 846 -20.77 2.84 -10.75
CA PHE A 846 -20.25 3.77 -9.76
C PHE A 846 -18.77 3.50 -9.42
N LEU A 847 -18.07 4.54 -8.96
CA LEU A 847 -16.67 4.49 -8.55
C LEU A 847 -16.53 4.03 -7.10
N THR A 848 -15.60 3.10 -6.86
CA THR A 848 -15.18 2.74 -5.50
C THR A 848 -14.14 3.74 -4.97
N PRO A 849 -13.92 3.80 -3.64
CA PRO A 849 -12.79 4.50 -3.02
C PRO A 849 -11.43 4.17 -3.65
N SER A 850 -11.25 2.94 -4.17
CA SER A 850 -10.00 2.56 -4.85
C SER A 850 -9.80 3.26 -6.18
N ALA A 851 -10.89 3.61 -6.89
CA ALA A 851 -10.82 4.41 -8.09
C ALA A 851 -10.38 5.85 -7.77
N TYR A 852 -10.93 6.43 -6.71
CA TYR A 852 -10.52 7.75 -6.22
C TYR A 852 -9.07 7.76 -5.74
N ALA A 853 -8.60 6.69 -5.09
CA ALA A 853 -7.17 6.56 -4.77
C ALA A 853 -6.29 6.58 -6.03
N LEU A 854 -6.66 5.87 -7.10
CA LEU A 854 -5.92 5.90 -8.36
C LEU A 854 -5.97 7.27 -9.03
N GLN A 855 -7.11 7.96 -8.99
CA GLN A 855 -7.24 9.34 -9.45
C GLN A 855 -6.27 10.27 -8.71
N MET A 856 -6.24 10.18 -7.37
CA MET A 856 -5.34 10.98 -6.54
C MET A 856 -3.87 10.64 -6.81
N LEU A 857 -3.52 9.36 -7.03
CA LEU A 857 -2.16 8.95 -7.37
C LEU A 857 -1.71 9.53 -8.72
N GLY A 858 -2.55 9.41 -9.77
CA GLY A 858 -2.26 9.96 -11.10
C GLY A 858 -2.09 11.48 -11.07
N ASN A 859 -2.99 12.20 -10.39
CA ASN A 859 -2.90 13.65 -10.24
C ASN A 859 -1.77 14.09 -9.28
N GLY A 860 -1.33 13.19 -8.39
CA GLY A 860 -0.42 13.45 -7.30
C GLY A 860 1.04 13.12 -7.57
N ILE A 861 1.37 12.56 -8.74
CA ILE A 861 2.74 12.22 -9.15
C ILE A 861 3.22 13.17 -10.25
N GLY A 862 4.52 13.41 -10.30
CA GLY A 862 5.21 14.04 -11.43
C GLY A 862 6.27 13.10 -12.02
N ASP A 863 6.79 13.44 -13.19
CA ASP A 863 7.67 12.59 -14.00
C ASP A 863 9.01 12.30 -13.32
N SER A 864 9.50 13.21 -12.48
CA SER A 864 10.77 13.06 -11.76
C SER A 864 10.54 12.66 -10.31
N VAL A 865 10.62 11.37 -9.99
CA VAL A 865 10.55 10.90 -8.59
C VAL A 865 11.86 11.22 -7.89
N LEU A 866 11.77 11.91 -6.76
CA LEU A 866 12.92 12.42 -6.01
C LEU A 866 13.36 11.42 -4.94
N THR A 867 14.65 11.43 -4.62
CA THR A 867 15.13 10.75 -3.41
C THR A 867 14.50 11.43 -2.19
N SER A 868 13.76 10.65 -1.39
CA SER A 868 13.04 11.18 -0.23
C SER A 868 13.19 10.28 1.00
N THR A 869 13.26 10.88 2.19
CA THR A 869 13.39 10.15 3.46
C THR A 869 12.42 10.68 4.51
N LEU A 870 11.84 9.77 5.29
CA LEU A 870 11.08 10.09 6.50
C LEU A 870 12.00 9.95 7.71
N GLY A 871 12.05 10.97 8.56
CA GLY A 871 12.88 10.97 9.77
C GLY A 871 12.48 9.91 10.80
N SER A 872 11.25 9.39 10.71
CA SER A 872 10.80 8.21 11.42
C SER A 872 9.70 7.51 10.63
N THR A 873 9.60 6.19 10.80
CA THR A 873 8.64 5.34 10.09
C THR A 873 7.75 4.65 11.12
N PRO A 874 6.66 5.29 11.57
CA PRO A 874 5.78 4.69 12.56
C PRO A 874 5.15 3.41 12.01
N THR A 875 4.77 2.51 12.91
CA THR A 875 4.14 1.23 12.57
C THR A 875 2.79 1.08 13.26
N LEU A 876 1.90 0.30 12.66
CA LEU A 876 0.72 -0.25 13.31
C LEU A 876 1.14 -1.27 14.38
N GLY A 877 0.20 -1.69 15.24
CA GLY A 877 0.46 -2.65 16.32
C GLY A 877 0.97 -4.03 15.87
N ASN A 878 0.77 -4.38 14.59
CA ASN A 878 1.29 -5.60 13.97
C ASN A 878 2.63 -5.40 13.22
N GLY A 879 3.25 -4.23 13.39
CA GLY A 879 4.53 -3.87 12.77
C GLY A 879 4.46 -3.54 11.28
N ALA A 880 3.28 -3.36 10.68
CA ALA A 880 3.19 -2.80 9.33
C ALA A 880 3.46 -1.29 9.36
N THR A 881 4.18 -0.75 8.38
CA THR A 881 4.45 0.69 8.29
C THR A 881 3.16 1.47 8.14
N SER A 882 2.89 2.40 9.06
CA SER A 882 1.65 3.17 9.08
C SER A 882 1.71 4.47 8.30
N LEU A 883 2.89 4.97 7.96
CA LEU A 883 3.06 6.19 7.18
C LEU A 883 3.96 5.93 5.96
N SER A 884 3.49 6.31 4.78
CA SER A 884 4.27 6.24 3.54
C SER A 884 4.12 7.55 2.80
N ALA A 885 5.21 8.10 2.25
CA ALA A 885 5.16 9.33 1.47
C ALA A 885 6.04 9.21 0.24
N LEU A 886 5.65 9.72 -0.93
CA LEU A 886 6.45 9.79 -2.15
C LEU A 886 6.53 11.24 -2.62
N VAL A 887 7.72 11.69 -3.01
CA VAL A 887 7.96 13.05 -3.51
C VAL A 887 8.41 12.97 -4.96
N SER A 888 7.83 13.80 -5.81
CA SER A 888 8.19 13.93 -7.23
C SER A 888 8.12 15.39 -7.68
N LYS A 889 8.59 15.65 -8.90
CA LYS A 889 8.56 16.96 -9.56
C LYS A 889 8.02 16.78 -10.98
N ASP A 890 7.14 17.67 -11.40
CA ASP A 890 6.66 17.74 -12.79
C ASP A 890 7.46 18.75 -13.62
N ASP A 891 7.24 18.75 -14.94
CA ASP A 891 7.96 19.60 -15.89
C ASP A 891 7.73 21.11 -15.68
N ASP A 892 6.60 21.48 -15.08
CA ASP A 892 6.28 22.85 -14.68
C ASP A 892 7.05 23.29 -13.41
N GLY A 893 7.84 22.38 -12.81
CA GLY A 893 8.60 22.61 -11.59
C GLY A 893 7.77 22.56 -10.30
N ASN A 894 6.51 22.08 -10.35
CA ASN A 894 5.74 21.85 -9.13
C ASN A 894 6.34 20.66 -8.38
N LEU A 895 6.43 20.77 -7.05
CA LEU A 895 6.68 19.62 -6.20
C LEU A 895 5.38 18.91 -5.90
N ARG A 896 5.41 17.58 -6.03
CA ARG A 896 4.28 16.68 -5.87
C ARG A 896 4.56 15.75 -4.70
N VAL A 897 3.65 15.70 -3.73
CA VAL A 897 3.79 14.85 -2.54
C VAL A 897 2.56 13.99 -2.41
N ILE A 898 2.74 12.68 -2.25
CA ILE A 898 1.67 11.74 -1.93
C ILE A 898 1.95 11.18 -0.54
N ILE A 899 0.95 11.16 0.34
CA ILE A 899 1.08 10.70 1.74
C ILE A 899 -0.06 9.73 2.05
N VAL A 900 0.28 8.55 2.57
CA VAL A 900 -0.66 7.54 3.04
C VAL A 900 -0.50 7.39 4.56
N ASN A 901 -1.56 7.68 5.33
CA ASN A 901 -1.62 7.43 6.77
C ASN A 901 -2.60 6.30 7.08
N LEU A 902 -2.08 5.15 7.50
CA LEU A 902 -2.85 3.95 7.84
C LEU A 902 -3.31 3.91 9.30
N ASP A 903 -2.87 4.85 10.13
CA ASP A 903 -3.27 4.88 11.54
C ASP A 903 -4.75 5.25 11.65
N ARG A 904 -5.54 4.38 12.30
CA ARG A 904 -7.00 4.52 12.40
C ARG A 904 -7.44 5.59 13.40
N ALA A 905 -6.57 5.95 14.35
CA ALA A 905 -6.93 6.82 15.47
C ALA A 905 -6.15 8.13 15.46
N LEU A 906 -4.96 8.14 14.86
CA LEU A 906 -4.03 9.25 14.99
C LEU A 906 -3.70 9.87 13.63
N GLY A 907 -3.85 11.19 13.56
CA GLY A 907 -3.26 11.98 12.49
C GLY A 907 -1.72 12.01 12.62
N ARG A 908 -1.06 12.53 11.60
CA ARG A 908 0.40 12.73 11.59
C ARG A 908 0.73 14.12 11.08
N THR A 909 1.69 14.77 11.73
CA THR A 909 2.25 16.03 11.26
C THR A 909 3.56 15.74 10.53
N LEU A 910 3.70 16.23 9.31
CA LEU A 910 4.93 16.13 8.52
C LEU A 910 5.55 17.51 8.36
N LYS A 911 6.84 17.63 8.70
CA LYS A 911 7.64 18.82 8.39
C LYS A 911 8.28 18.63 7.01
N LEU A 912 7.92 19.48 6.05
CA LEU A 912 8.43 19.41 4.69
C LEU A 912 9.78 20.12 4.62
N ASN A 913 10.87 19.37 4.39
CA ASN A 913 12.21 19.90 4.24
C ASN A 913 12.75 19.55 2.85
N PHE A 914 12.46 20.40 1.87
CA PHE A 914 12.77 20.11 0.47
C PHE A 914 14.01 20.82 -0.07
N GLY A 915 14.95 21.17 0.81
CA GLY A 915 16.21 21.84 0.42
C GLY A 915 16.04 23.24 -0.18
N GLN A 916 14.85 23.82 -0.12
CA GLN A 916 14.50 25.15 -0.61
C GLN A 916 13.46 25.79 0.30
N ASP A 917 13.38 27.13 0.28
CA ASP A 917 12.35 27.88 0.98
C ASP A 917 10.96 27.66 0.31
N LEU A 918 10.03 27.12 1.09
CA LEU A 918 8.65 26.91 0.68
C LEU A 918 7.69 28.03 1.10
N SER A 919 8.15 29.04 1.85
CA SER A 919 7.33 30.17 2.28
C SER A 919 6.76 30.95 1.10
N GLY A 920 5.53 31.42 1.25
CA GLY A 920 4.76 32.10 0.20
C GLY A 920 4.28 31.20 -0.94
N ARG A 921 4.70 29.93 -1.01
CA ARG A 921 4.20 28.98 -2.02
C ARG A 921 2.80 28.51 -1.67
N VAL A 922 1.99 28.31 -2.71
CA VAL A 922 0.66 27.73 -2.61
C VAL A 922 0.74 26.25 -2.90
N ALA A 923 0.17 25.44 -2.00
CA ALA A 923 -0.07 24.03 -2.23
C ALA A 923 -1.56 23.78 -2.44
N ASP A 924 -1.90 23.12 -3.55
CA ASP A 924 -3.21 22.50 -3.73
C ASP A 924 -3.18 21.15 -3.02
N VAL A 925 -4.16 20.88 -2.17
CA VAL A 925 -4.19 19.70 -1.31
C VAL A 925 -5.46 18.92 -1.57
N GLN A 926 -5.35 17.64 -1.92
CA GLN A 926 -6.49 16.72 -1.93
C GLN A 926 -6.37 15.76 -0.75
N THR A 927 -7.45 15.55 -0.01
CA THR A 927 -7.50 14.57 1.10
C THR A 927 -8.72 13.67 0.95
N MET A 928 -8.50 12.36 1.10
CA MET A 928 -9.56 11.36 1.21
C MET A 928 -9.37 10.57 2.51
N ASP A 929 -10.23 10.84 3.48
CA ASP A 929 -10.28 10.12 4.76
C ASP A 929 -11.69 9.62 5.07
N ALA A 930 -11.77 8.44 5.66
CA ALA A 930 -13.03 7.81 6.03
C ALA A 930 -12.80 6.66 7.03
N ALA A 931 -13.88 6.13 7.61
CA ALA A 931 -13.82 4.92 8.42
C ALA A 931 -13.34 3.71 7.59
N ILE A 932 -12.74 2.72 8.26
CA ILE A 932 -12.14 1.55 7.59
C ILE A 932 -13.09 0.79 6.66
N ASN A 933 -14.38 0.76 6.98
CA ASN A 933 -15.40 0.03 6.23
C ASN A 933 -16.27 0.93 5.33
N ALA A 934 -15.95 2.22 5.20
CA ALA A 934 -16.71 3.13 4.35
C ALA A 934 -16.51 2.75 2.87
N GLU A 935 -17.60 2.49 2.15
CA GLU A 935 -17.62 2.19 0.71
C GLU A 935 -18.61 3.13 0.00
N ASN A 936 -18.51 3.22 -1.32
CA ASN A 936 -19.51 3.85 -2.16
C ASN A 936 -20.49 2.78 -2.65
N THR A 937 -21.75 3.16 -2.89
CA THR A 937 -22.76 2.30 -3.50
C THR A 937 -23.48 3.05 -4.63
N LEU A 938 -24.31 2.36 -5.41
CA LEU A 938 -25.09 3.02 -6.47
C LEU A 938 -26.01 4.12 -5.92
N GLU A 939 -26.55 3.92 -4.71
CA GLU A 939 -27.44 4.87 -4.03
C GLU A 939 -26.68 6.01 -3.34
N ASN A 940 -25.42 5.79 -2.96
CA ASN A 940 -24.58 6.77 -2.28
C ASN A 940 -23.16 6.74 -2.88
N GLN A 941 -23.04 7.32 -4.09
CA GLN A 941 -21.82 7.25 -4.90
C GLN A 941 -20.69 8.13 -4.36
N ASP A 942 -21.03 9.15 -3.56
CA ASP A 942 -20.09 10.15 -3.05
C ASP A 942 -19.78 9.99 -1.54
N ASN A 943 -20.07 8.81 -0.97
CA ASN A 943 -19.85 8.54 0.46
C ASN A 943 -18.39 8.73 0.89
N VAL A 944 -17.47 8.33 0.00
CA VAL A 944 -16.03 8.46 0.15
C VAL A 944 -15.48 9.03 -1.16
N THR A 945 -15.10 10.30 -1.11
CA THR A 945 -14.54 11.06 -2.23
C THR A 945 -13.41 11.95 -1.74
N PRO A 946 -12.45 12.32 -2.61
CA PRO A 946 -11.44 13.31 -2.28
C PRO A 946 -12.07 14.69 -2.06
N VAL A 947 -11.53 15.43 -1.08
CA VAL A 947 -11.88 16.82 -0.81
C VAL A 947 -10.68 17.72 -1.14
N ASP A 948 -10.92 18.73 -1.96
CA ASP A 948 -9.92 19.72 -2.35
C ASP A 948 -9.84 20.85 -1.32
N SER A 949 -8.61 21.33 -1.11
CA SER A 949 -8.31 22.52 -0.32
C SER A 949 -7.02 23.17 -0.83
N SER A 950 -6.66 24.34 -0.29
CA SER A 950 -5.39 24.99 -0.60
C SER A 950 -4.81 25.62 0.65
N VAL A 951 -3.49 25.62 0.76
CA VAL A 951 -2.73 26.24 1.84
C VAL A 951 -1.61 27.07 1.26
N THR A 952 -1.38 28.26 1.81
CA THR A 952 -0.18 29.05 1.55
C THR A 952 0.77 28.82 2.72
N PHE A 953 2.01 28.44 2.43
CA PHE A 953 2.99 28.20 3.47
C PHE A 953 3.56 29.53 4.00
N ASP A 954 3.73 29.62 5.30
CA ASP A 954 4.23 30.80 6.03
C ASP A 954 5.67 30.62 6.55
N ALA A 955 6.26 29.45 6.31
CA ALA A 955 7.59 29.08 6.78
C ALA A 955 8.38 28.36 5.69
N ALA A 956 9.71 28.45 5.77
CA ALA A 956 10.61 27.81 4.81
C ALA A 956 10.50 26.28 4.81
N THR A 957 10.30 25.69 5.99
CA THR A 957 10.02 24.26 6.16
C THR A 957 8.66 24.09 6.85
N PRO A 958 7.55 24.21 6.11
CA PRO A 958 6.21 24.20 6.67
C PRO A 958 5.84 22.81 7.18
N THR A 959 4.84 22.78 8.07
CA THR A 959 4.25 21.53 8.55
C THR A 959 2.88 21.28 7.90
N VAL A 960 2.61 20.04 7.53
CA VAL A 960 1.32 19.59 7.01
C VAL A 960 0.79 18.47 7.89
N THR A 961 -0.45 18.58 8.33
CA THR A 961 -1.11 17.54 9.13
C THR A 961 -2.01 16.70 8.24
N VAL A 962 -1.81 15.39 8.25
CA VAL A 962 -2.68 14.42 7.59
C VAL A 962 -3.61 13.75 8.61
N THR A 963 -4.87 13.57 8.24
CA THR A 963 -5.92 12.99 9.09
C THR A 963 -5.67 11.50 9.34
N PRO A 964 -6.27 10.88 10.37
CA PRO A 964 -6.25 9.42 10.53
C PRO A 964 -6.83 8.71 9.31
N HIS A 965 -6.30 7.55 8.96
CA HIS A 965 -6.83 6.66 7.92
C HIS A 965 -7.13 7.36 6.58
N SER A 966 -6.09 7.98 6.02
CA SER A 966 -6.21 8.93 4.91
C SER A 966 -5.17 8.72 3.81
N LEU A 967 -5.54 9.19 2.62
CA LEU A 967 -4.65 9.48 1.50
C LEU A 967 -4.68 10.99 1.28
N THR A 968 -3.51 11.63 1.21
CA THR A 968 -3.37 13.06 0.95
C THR A 968 -2.37 13.29 -0.18
N THR A 969 -2.69 14.19 -1.11
CA THR A 969 -1.75 14.66 -2.14
C THR A 969 -1.55 16.17 -2.05
N LEU A 970 -0.36 16.64 -2.39
CA LEU A 970 -0.01 18.05 -2.45
C LEU A 970 0.63 18.36 -3.80
N LYS A 971 0.12 19.38 -4.48
CA LYS A 971 0.80 20.08 -5.58
C LYS A 971 1.30 21.42 -5.09
N ILE A 972 2.58 21.49 -4.75
CA ILE A 972 3.24 22.71 -4.30
C ILE A 972 3.77 23.44 -5.52
N ARG A 973 3.17 24.59 -5.83
CA ARG A 973 3.55 25.37 -7.00
C ARG A 973 4.92 26.02 -6.84
N PRO A 974 5.65 26.26 -7.94
CA PRO A 974 6.74 27.22 -7.93
C PRO A 974 6.28 28.55 -7.33
N ARG A 975 7.21 29.30 -6.74
CA ARG A 975 6.93 30.67 -6.30
C ARG A 975 6.50 31.48 -7.53
N ALA A 976 5.42 32.25 -7.42
CA ALA A 976 4.96 33.08 -8.53
C ALA A 976 6.06 34.09 -8.90
N ALA A 977 6.50 34.09 -10.17
CA ALA A 977 7.41 35.10 -10.69
C ALA A 977 6.69 36.46 -10.65
N GLY A 978 6.97 37.29 -9.66
CA GLY A 978 6.36 38.63 -9.55
C GLY A 978 6.19 39.21 -8.14
N THR A 979 6.46 38.50 -7.06
CA THR A 979 6.48 39.10 -5.71
C THR A 979 7.91 39.45 -5.31
N ILE A 980 8.37 40.62 -5.78
CA ILE A 980 9.59 41.38 -5.40
C ILE A 980 10.83 40.51 -5.19
N ASN A 981 11.66 40.39 -6.23
CA ASN A 981 13.08 40.14 -6.07
C ASN A 981 13.79 41.44 -6.44
N ALA A 982 14.35 42.14 -5.46
CA ALA A 982 15.24 43.25 -5.75
C ALA A 982 16.51 42.69 -6.39
N ALA A 983 17.10 43.39 -7.35
CA ALA A 983 18.40 42.96 -7.85
C ALA A 983 19.48 43.32 -6.80
N PRO A 984 20.54 42.51 -6.61
CA PRO A 984 21.61 42.79 -5.68
C PRO A 984 22.23 44.17 -5.90
N VAL A 985 22.64 44.85 -4.84
CA VAL A 985 23.35 46.12 -4.92
C VAL A 985 24.83 45.90 -4.67
N ILE A 986 25.66 46.19 -5.68
CA ILE A 986 27.12 46.13 -5.57
C ILE A 986 27.68 47.50 -5.16
N THR A 987 28.36 47.55 -4.02
CA THR A 987 29.12 48.71 -3.58
C THR A 987 30.60 48.50 -3.91
N ALA A 988 31.02 49.13 -4.99
CA ALA A 988 32.42 49.29 -5.40
C ALA A 988 32.67 50.77 -5.71
N SER A 989 33.89 51.24 -5.44
CA SER A 989 34.34 52.62 -5.71
C SER A 989 35.59 52.59 -6.57
N ASP A 990 35.78 53.63 -7.40
CA ASP A 990 37.00 53.80 -8.17
C ASP A 990 38.22 53.90 -7.25
N ARG A 991 39.35 53.36 -7.70
CA ARG A 991 40.58 53.24 -6.92
C ARG A 991 41.74 53.89 -7.65
N THR A 992 42.74 54.30 -6.88
CA THR A 992 44.02 54.76 -7.40
C THR A 992 45.13 54.00 -6.69
N ILE A 993 46.01 53.37 -7.46
CA ILE A 993 47.19 52.66 -6.97
C ILE A 993 48.44 53.23 -7.66
N THR A 994 49.61 53.03 -7.07
CA THR A 994 50.89 53.43 -7.69
C THR A 994 51.48 52.23 -8.43
N VAL A 995 52.25 52.48 -9.49
CA VAL A 995 53.01 51.43 -10.19
C VAL A 995 53.77 50.53 -9.19
N GLY A 996 53.48 49.23 -9.25
CA GLY A 996 54.06 48.17 -8.43
C GLY A 996 53.35 47.87 -7.10
N ASP A 997 52.23 48.53 -6.79
CA ASP A 997 51.38 48.18 -5.65
C ASP A 997 50.65 46.85 -5.89
N ALA A 998 50.45 46.07 -4.83
CA ALA A 998 49.64 44.84 -4.92
C ALA A 998 48.16 45.20 -5.14
N PHE A 999 47.51 44.51 -6.08
CA PHE A 999 46.10 44.75 -6.43
C PHE A 999 45.24 43.50 -6.21
N ASP A 1000 44.12 43.66 -5.51
CA ASP A 1000 43.06 42.65 -5.38
C ASP A 1000 41.73 43.27 -5.87
N PRO A 1001 41.09 42.69 -6.91
CA PRO A 1001 39.85 43.22 -7.48
C PRO A 1001 38.70 43.25 -6.47
N LEU A 1002 38.67 42.36 -5.47
CA LEU A 1002 37.58 42.27 -4.50
C LEU A 1002 37.79 43.12 -3.23
N ASP A 1003 38.97 43.71 -3.05
CA ASP A 1003 39.29 44.48 -1.84
C ASP A 1003 38.36 45.70 -1.67
N GLY A 1004 37.57 45.73 -0.60
CA GLY A 1004 36.59 46.79 -0.37
C GLY A 1004 35.36 46.78 -1.30
N VAL A 1005 35.12 45.70 -2.04
CA VAL A 1005 33.84 45.47 -2.74
C VAL A 1005 32.88 44.73 -1.80
N THR A 1006 31.64 45.20 -1.70
CA THR A 1006 30.56 44.47 -1.02
C THR A 1006 29.35 44.31 -1.93
N ALA A 1007 28.57 43.28 -1.70
CA ALA A 1007 27.27 43.08 -2.34
C ALA A 1007 26.22 42.82 -1.26
N HIS A 1008 25.08 43.48 -1.40
CA HIS A 1008 23.95 43.32 -0.49
C HIS A 1008 22.67 43.21 -1.31
N ASP A 1009 21.84 42.24 -0.95
CA ASP A 1009 20.52 42.05 -1.53
C ASP A 1009 19.43 42.25 -0.48
N ALA A 1010 18.26 42.75 -0.89
CA ALA A 1010 17.18 43.08 0.04
C ALA A 1010 16.55 41.83 0.68
N GLU A 1011 16.56 40.71 -0.03
CA GLU A 1011 16.00 39.43 0.41
C GLU A 1011 17.09 38.50 0.99
N ASP A 1012 18.29 38.48 0.40
CA ASP A 1012 19.38 37.58 0.81
C ASP A 1012 20.39 38.21 1.80
N GLY A 1013 20.33 39.52 2.03
CA GLY A 1013 21.26 40.23 2.91
C GLY A 1013 22.66 40.37 2.33
N ASP A 1014 23.70 40.34 3.18
CA ASP A 1014 25.09 40.49 2.74
C ASP A 1014 25.58 39.25 1.99
N MET A 1015 26.01 39.45 0.74
CA MET A 1015 26.43 38.38 -0.14
C MET A 1015 27.97 38.27 -0.16
N PRO A 1016 28.53 37.11 0.23
CA PRO A 1016 29.98 36.90 0.17
C PRO A 1016 30.47 36.87 -1.28
N LEU A 1017 31.55 37.61 -1.56
CA LEU A 1017 32.17 37.66 -2.88
C LEU A 1017 33.39 36.72 -2.95
N ALA A 1018 33.55 36.05 -4.08
CA ALA A 1018 34.69 35.20 -4.41
C ALA A 1018 35.25 35.55 -5.78
N ALA A 1019 36.42 35.01 -6.14
CA ALA A 1019 37.08 35.29 -7.42
C ALA A 1019 36.20 35.02 -8.65
N ALA A 1020 35.26 34.06 -8.55
CA ALA A 1020 34.28 33.76 -9.60
C ALA A 1020 33.30 34.92 -9.89
N ASN A 1021 33.16 35.89 -8.99
CA ASN A 1021 32.33 37.08 -9.19
C ASN A 1021 33.02 38.17 -10.01
N VAL A 1022 34.34 38.09 -10.22
CA VAL A 1022 35.09 39.00 -11.10
C VAL A 1022 34.93 38.51 -12.54
N THR A 1023 34.06 39.17 -13.31
CA THR A 1023 33.70 38.74 -14.67
C THR A 1023 34.52 39.42 -15.76
N ALA A 1024 35.17 40.54 -15.43
CA ALA A 1024 36.21 41.16 -16.25
C ALA A 1024 37.19 41.94 -15.36
N ASP A 1025 38.48 41.86 -15.66
CA ASP A 1025 39.56 42.61 -14.98
C ASP A 1025 40.69 42.80 -15.99
N ASP A 1026 40.98 44.06 -16.34
CA ASP A 1026 42.07 44.42 -17.26
C ASP A 1026 43.23 45.16 -16.56
N VAL A 1027 43.26 45.19 -15.22
CA VAL A 1027 44.22 45.99 -14.44
C VAL A 1027 45.65 45.47 -14.57
N ASP A 1028 46.54 46.32 -15.11
CA ASP A 1028 47.99 46.11 -15.09
C ASP A 1028 48.64 47.06 -14.06
N PRO A 1029 49.04 46.57 -12.87
CA PRO A 1029 49.59 47.39 -11.80
C PRO A 1029 51.02 47.90 -12.10
N ASP A 1030 51.67 47.42 -13.17
CA ASP A 1030 53.04 47.82 -13.51
C ASP A 1030 53.09 48.95 -14.55
N THR A 1031 51.95 49.23 -15.21
CA THR A 1031 51.88 50.22 -16.29
C THR A 1031 50.92 51.36 -15.91
N PRO A 1032 51.37 52.63 -15.88
CA PRO A 1032 50.48 53.76 -15.66
C PRO A 1032 49.34 53.79 -16.67
N GLY A 1033 48.11 53.87 -16.19
CA GLY A 1033 46.94 53.71 -17.04
C GLY A 1033 45.63 53.77 -16.26
N THR A 1034 44.53 53.68 -16.99
CA THR A 1034 43.18 53.59 -16.44
C THR A 1034 42.59 52.27 -16.87
N TYR A 1035 42.24 51.45 -15.89
CA TYR A 1035 41.78 50.08 -16.04
C TYR A 1035 40.39 49.91 -15.39
N HIS A 1036 39.75 48.78 -15.63
CA HIS A 1036 38.37 48.49 -15.26
C HIS A 1036 38.24 47.08 -14.69
N VAL A 1037 37.50 46.98 -13.59
CA VAL A 1037 37.07 45.70 -13.01
C VAL A 1037 35.56 45.65 -13.02
N THR A 1038 35.01 44.55 -13.51
CA THR A 1038 33.57 44.26 -13.52
C THR A 1038 33.27 43.11 -12.57
N ILE A 1039 32.38 43.37 -11.61
CA ILE A 1039 31.88 42.37 -10.66
C ILE A 1039 30.43 42.05 -11.00
N THR A 1040 30.09 40.76 -11.08
CA THR A 1040 28.72 40.27 -11.30
C THR A 1040 28.28 39.39 -10.13
N VAL A 1041 27.08 39.68 -9.61
CA VAL A 1041 26.46 38.94 -8.49
C VAL A 1041 25.05 38.51 -8.87
N THR A 1042 24.73 37.26 -8.58
CA THR A 1042 23.41 36.64 -8.80
C THR A 1042 22.83 36.24 -7.45
N ASP A 1043 21.61 36.69 -7.14
CA ASP A 1043 20.89 36.32 -5.90
C ASP A 1043 20.33 34.88 -5.95
N SER A 1044 19.81 34.42 -4.81
CA SER A 1044 19.20 33.09 -4.64
C SER A 1044 17.94 32.89 -5.51
N GLN A 1045 17.37 33.98 -6.02
CA GLN A 1045 16.17 34.03 -6.85
C GLN A 1045 16.48 34.29 -8.35
N GLY A 1046 17.76 34.35 -8.72
CA GLY A 1046 18.26 34.46 -10.09
C GLY A 1046 18.36 35.88 -10.68
N ALA A 1047 18.10 36.98 -9.94
CA ALA A 1047 18.37 38.31 -10.47
C ALA A 1047 19.86 38.65 -10.37
N THR A 1048 20.34 39.39 -11.36
CA THR A 1048 21.77 39.68 -11.54
C THR A 1048 22.03 41.17 -11.60
N THR A 1049 23.08 41.59 -10.91
CA THR A 1049 23.63 42.96 -11.03
C THR A 1049 25.09 42.86 -11.42
N SER A 1050 25.51 43.71 -12.35
CA SER A 1050 26.93 43.91 -12.69
C SER A 1050 27.33 45.35 -12.43
N LYS A 1051 28.51 45.56 -11.87
CA LYS A 1051 29.08 46.89 -11.66
C LYS A 1051 30.54 46.93 -12.09
N THR A 1052 30.86 47.91 -12.91
CA THR A 1052 32.24 48.21 -13.34
C THR A 1052 32.74 49.42 -12.56
N PHE A 1053 33.95 49.33 -12.01
CA PHE A 1053 34.65 50.46 -11.39
C PHE A 1053 36.06 50.58 -11.96
N THR A 1054 36.62 51.78 -11.84
CA THR A 1054 37.87 52.18 -12.48
C THR A 1054 39.03 52.03 -11.51
N VAL A 1055 40.18 51.56 -12.00
CA VAL A 1055 41.45 51.54 -11.25
C VAL A 1055 42.48 52.35 -12.02
N VAL A 1056 42.92 53.47 -11.44
CA VAL A 1056 43.95 54.33 -12.01
C VAL A 1056 45.30 53.95 -11.43
N VAL A 1057 46.23 53.51 -12.28
CA VAL A 1057 47.62 53.24 -11.90
C VAL A 1057 48.43 54.50 -12.19
N GLN A 1058 48.94 55.13 -11.13
CA GLN A 1058 49.73 56.36 -11.24
C GLN A 1058 51.22 56.06 -11.30
N ALA A 1059 51.93 56.83 -12.14
CA ALA A 1059 53.38 56.81 -12.18
C ALA A 1059 53.96 57.34 -10.86
N LYS A 1060 55.03 56.72 -10.38
CA LYS A 1060 55.75 57.14 -9.17
C LYS A 1060 56.49 58.45 -9.46
N GLU A 1061 56.13 59.56 -8.80
CA GLU A 1061 56.71 60.88 -9.13
C GLU A 1061 58.23 60.95 -8.90
N GLY A 1062 58.95 61.28 -9.99
CA GLY A 1062 60.36 61.67 -9.97
C GLY A 1062 61.09 61.59 -11.32
N GLY A 1063 60.85 62.56 -12.23
CA GLY A 1063 61.89 63.04 -13.17
C GLY A 1063 61.60 63.08 -14.68
N GLU A 1064 61.28 64.30 -15.16
CA GLU A 1064 61.58 64.90 -16.48
C GLU A 1064 60.77 64.57 -17.76
N THR A 1065 60.04 65.59 -18.21
CA THR A 1065 59.47 65.82 -19.56
C THR A 1065 60.54 66.27 -20.57
N PRO A 1066 60.24 66.13 -21.87
CA PRO A 1066 60.34 67.31 -22.74
C PRO A 1066 59.10 67.52 -23.63
N GLU A 1067 58.77 68.80 -23.80
CA GLU A 1067 57.81 69.44 -24.73
C GLU A 1067 58.57 69.95 -25.99
N PRO A 1068 57.96 70.63 -26.98
CA PRO A 1068 56.98 70.25 -28.03
C PRO A 1068 57.54 70.46 -29.48
N GLU A 1069 56.75 70.15 -30.54
CA GLU A 1069 56.56 70.92 -31.81
C GLU A 1069 55.93 70.03 -32.95
N PRO A 1070 55.38 70.57 -34.08
CA PRO A 1070 54.08 71.24 -34.20
C PRO A 1070 53.20 70.70 -35.38
N ASP A 1071 52.03 71.30 -35.52
CA ASP A 1071 50.86 71.05 -36.39
C ASP A 1071 51.10 70.80 -37.91
N PRO A 1072 50.14 70.17 -38.61
CA PRO A 1072 49.52 70.88 -39.72
C PRO A 1072 47.97 70.85 -39.70
N SER A 1073 47.40 72.05 -39.71
CA SER A 1073 46.01 72.37 -40.08
C SER A 1073 45.85 72.53 -41.61
N PRO A 1074 44.64 72.66 -42.19
CA PRO A 1074 43.41 71.88 -42.00
C PRO A 1074 42.88 71.32 -43.35
N GLY A 1075 42.28 70.12 -43.32
CA GLY A 1075 41.47 69.56 -44.41
C GLY A 1075 40.07 69.24 -43.88
N PRO A 1076 39.02 69.37 -44.71
CA PRO A 1076 37.70 69.82 -44.28
C PRO A 1076 36.93 68.79 -43.45
N GLU A 1077 36.22 69.32 -42.46
CA GLU A 1077 35.18 68.67 -41.67
C GLU A 1077 34.29 67.72 -42.49
N PRO A 1078 34.05 66.51 -41.98
CA PRO A 1078 32.71 66.02 -41.82
C PRO A 1078 32.21 66.45 -40.44
N THR A 1079 31.45 67.54 -40.43
CA THR A 1079 30.48 67.88 -39.39
C THR A 1079 29.42 66.76 -39.32
N PRO A 1080 28.70 66.65 -38.19
CA PRO A 1080 28.37 65.37 -37.57
C PRO A 1080 27.47 64.53 -38.47
N GLU A 1081 27.82 63.26 -38.67
CA GLU A 1081 26.82 62.33 -39.18
C GLU A 1081 25.80 62.10 -38.04
N PRO A 1082 24.53 62.48 -38.23
CA PRO A 1082 23.51 62.44 -37.21
C PRO A 1082 22.81 61.08 -37.15
N ALA A 1083 22.06 60.89 -36.07
CA ALA A 1083 21.20 59.74 -35.75
C ALA A 1083 20.57 59.02 -36.96
N PRO A 1084 20.48 57.67 -36.93
CA PRO A 1084 19.49 56.98 -37.73
C PRO A 1084 18.14 56.98 -37.00
N SER A 1085 17.27 57.90 -37.36
CA SER A 1085 15.84 57.60 -37.60
C SER A 1085 15.64 57.53 -39.12
N PRO A 1086 14.47 57.13 -39.62
CA PRO A 1086 13.61 56.00 -39.32
C PRO A 1086 13.52 55.09 -40.57
N ALA A 1087 12.73 54.02 -40.56
CA ALA A 1087 12.12 53.56 -41.81
C ALA A 1087 10.92 54.50 -42.10
N PRO A 1088 10.90 55.23 -43.23
CA PRO A 1088 9.74 56.01 -43.69
C PRO A 1088 8.78 55.11 -44.50
N ASP A 1089 7.47 55.26 -44.25
CA ASP A 1089 6.45 55.96 -45.07
C ASP A 1089 6.22 55.32 -46.45
N GLU A 1090 5.00 55.06 -46.89
CA GLU A 1090 3.93 56.05 -47.07
C GLU A 1090 2.54 55.57 -46.59
N GLU A 1091 1.94 56.38 -45.72
CA GLU A 1091 0.53 56.70 -45.75
C GLU A 1091 0.19 57.48 -47.04
N THR A 1092 -0.94 57.18 -47.68
CA THR A 1092 -1.96 58.17 -48.11
C THR A 1092 -3.13 57.38 -48.71
N ASP A 1093 -4.28 57.32 -48.04
CA ASP A 1093 -5.34 58.33 -47.95
C ASP A 1093 -6.44 58.07 -48.99
N GLN A 1094 -7.65 58.44 -48.59
CA GLN A 1094 -8.88 58.55 -49.38
C GLN A 1094 -9.83 57.35 -49.43
N ALA A 1095 -10.73 57.36 -48.44
CA ALA A 1095 -12.13 57.82 -48.59
C ALA A 1095 -13.04 57.23 -49.69
N ALA A 1096 -14.33 57.25 -49.32
CA ALA A 1096 -15.53 57.16 -50.16
C ALA A 1096 -15.95 55.75 -50.57
N HIS A 1097 -16.95 55.19 -49.88
CA HIS A 1097 -18.38 55.36 -50.15
C HIS A 1097 -18.94 54.47 -51.28
N GLN A 1098 -19.91 53.67 -50.83
CA GLN A 1098 -21.15 53.32 -51.54
C GLN A 1098 -21.09 52.30 -52.69
N LYS A 1099 -21.59 51.08 -52.36
CA LYS A 1099 -22.77 50.37 -52.92
C LYS A 1099 -22.79 50.06 -54.45
N PRO A 1100 -23.57 49.08 -54.98
CA PRO A 1100 -24.77 48.46 -54.39
C PRO A 1100 -24.96 46.92 -54.62
N ASP A 1101 -26.08 46.43 -54.06
CA ASP A 1101 -26.91 45.26 -54.43
C ASP A 1101 -26.33 43.84 -54.25
N GLY A 1102 -26.97 42.87 -53.57
CA GLY A 1102 -28.36 42.72 -53.17
C GLY A 1102 -29.01 41.57 -53.95
N LYS A 1103 -29.15 40.39 -53.31
CA LYS A 1103 -30.40 39.60 -53.18
C LYS A 1103 -30.20 38.22 -52.49
N THR A 1104 -30.79 38.08 -51.29
CA THR A 1104 -31.70 37.01 -50.76
C THR A 1104 -31.40 35.52 -51.04
N ASN A 1105 -31.55 34.53 -50.15
CA ASN A 1105 -32.38 34.36 -48.93
C ASN A 1105 -31.95 33.06 -48.18
N GLY A 1106 -32.16 32.97 -46.85
CA GLY A 1106 -32.53 31.71 -46.17
C GLY A 1106 -31.72 31.22 -44.94
N GLN A 1107 -32.18 31.60 -43.72
CA GLN A 1107 -32.21 30.89 -42.40
C GLN A 1107 -31.03 29.98 -41.97
N GLN A 1108 -30.19 30.32 -40.97
CA GLN A 1108 -30.31 30.21 -39.48
C GLN A 1108 -30.54 28.76 -38.97
N ALA A 1109 -29.77 28.18 -38.02
CA ALA A 1109 -29.04 28.77 -36.88
C ALA A 1109 -27.76 27.99 -36.49
N ASP A 1110 -26.86 28.76 -35.88
CA ASP A 1110 -25.49 28.48 -35.41
C ASP A 1110 -25.47 28.27 -33.88
N ASN A 1111 -24.42 27.64 -33.36
CA ASN A 1111 -23.85 27.94 -32.03
C ASN A 1111 -22.43 27.36 -31.91
N GLY A 1112 -21.44 28.16 -32.33
CA GLY A 1112 -20.06 28.11 -31.86
C GLY A 1112 -19.88 28.75 -30.47
N LYS A 1113 -19.10 28.08 -29.62
CA LYS A 1113 -18.69 28.53 -28.28
C LYS A 1113 -17.56 29.56 -28.39
N THR A 1114 -17.61 30.63 -27.59
CA THR A 1114 -16.40 31.27 -27.06
C THR A 1114 -16.67 31.97 -25.73
N LYS A 1115 -15.64 31.90 -24.87
CA LYS A 1115 -15.52 32.40 -23.51
C LYS A 1115 -15.83 33.90 -23.38
N LEU A 1116 -16.48 34.28 -22.28
CA LEU A 1116 -16.28 35.57 -21.60
C LEU A 1116 -16.56 35.42 -20.10
N SER A 1117 -15.68 36.04 -19.32
CA SER A 1117 -15.65 36.17 -17.86
C SER A 1117 -16.84 36.94 -17.30
N HIS A 1118 -17.30 36.61 -16.09
CA HIS A 1118 -17.84 37.63 -15.17
C HIS A 1118 -17.71 37.25 -13.69
N THR A 1119 -17.23 38.24 -12.96
CA THR A 1119 -17.18 38.50 -11.52
C THR A 1119 -18.54 38.50 -10.81
N GLY A 1120 -18.52 38.09 -9.54
CA GLY A 1120 -19.25 38.76 -8.44
C GLY A 1120 -20.60 38.17 -8.04
N ALA A 1121 -20.69 37.65 -6.81
CA ALA A 1121 -21.41 38.29 -5.70
C ALA A 1121 -21.81 37.26 -4.62
N SER A 1122 -21.26 37.48 -3.44
CA SER A 1122 -21.66 36.86 -2.18
C SER A 1122 -23.13 37.16 -1.86
N VAL A 1123 -23.88 36.13 -1.42
CA VAL A 1123 -25.07 36.33 -0.58
C VAL A 1123 -24.92 35.49 0.67
N LEU A 1124 -24.74 36.22 1.75
CA LEU A 1124 -24.76 35.81 3.15
C LEU A 1124 -26.20 35.45 3.54
N VAL A 1125 -26.43 34.22 4.01
CA VAL A 1125 -27.58 33.93 4.88
C VAL A 1125 -27.05 33.20 6.12
N ALA A 1126 -26.81 33.98 7.16
CA ALA A 1126 -26.65 33.49 8.51
C ALA A 1126 -28.03 33.25 9.12
N LEU A 1127 -28.26 32.05 9.65
CA LEU A 1127 -29.24 31.85 10.72
C LEU A 1127 -28.66 30.85 11.72
N THR A 1128 -28.38 31.42 12.89
CA THR A 1128 -27.85 30.78 14.09
C THR A 1128 -28.91 29.95 14.83
N CYS A 1129 -28.40 29.04 15.67
CA CYS A 1129 -28.90 28.64 17.01
C CYS A 1129 -29.46 27.22 17.22
N THR A 1130 -28.61 26.43 17.88
CA THR A 1130 -28.82 25.78 19.19
C THR A 1130 -29.41 24.36 19.26
N ALA A 1131 -28.68 23.53 19.99
CA ALA A 1131 -28.93 22.15 20.39
C ALA A 1131 -30.21 21.91 21.21
N MET A 1132 -30.76 20.69 21.14
CA MET A 1132 -31.24 19.94 22.31
C MET A 1132 -31.47 18.44 21.99
N LEU A 1133 -31.04 17.59 22.93
CA LEU A 1133 -31.39 16.17 23.06
C LEU A 1133 -32.92 15.95 23.15
N ALA A 1134 -33.41 14.83 22.63
CA ALA A 1134 -34.38 13.97 23.34
C ALA A 1134 -34.51 12.56 22.73
N ILE A 1135 -34.61 11.61 23.65
CA ILE A 1135 -34.85 10.16 23.56
C ILE A 1135 -36.28 9.86 23.05
N GLY A 1136 -36.49 8.74 22.36
CA GLY A 1136 -37.83 8.13 22.27
C GLY A 1136 -38.01 7.15 21.11
N GLY A 1137 -38.09 5.85 21.41
CA GLY A 1137 -38.26 4.79 20.42
C GLY A 1137 -39.70 4.55 19.94
N GLY A 1138 -39.83 3.52 19.10
CA GLY A 1138 -41.02 2.68 19.04
C GLY A 1138 -41.86 2.73 17.76
N LEU A 1139 -41.80 1.60 17.04
CA LEU A 1139 -42.88 0.89 16.35
C LEU A 1139 -43.51 1.42 15.04
N ILE A 1140 -43.35 0.57 14.00
CA ILE A 1140 -44.38 -0.06 13.15
C ILE A 1140 -45.40 0.86 12.45
N ALA A 1141 -45.31 0.94 11.11
CA ALA A 1141 -46.45 0.72 10.22
C ALA A 1141 -46.02 0.49 8.75
N THR A 1142 -46.25 -0.73 8.29
CA THR A 1142 -46.52 -1.15 6.91
C THR A 1142 -47.31 -0.13 6.09
N PHE A 1143 -46.92 0.13 4.83
CA PHE A 1143 -47.90 0.26 3.73
C PHE A 1143 -47.33 -0.15 2.36
N ARG A 1144 -48.22 -0.76 1.59
CA ARG A 1144 -48.05 -1.48 0.32
C ARG A 1144 -47.84 -0.57 -0.90
N ARG A 1145 -47.06 -1.10 -1.86
CA ARG A 1145 -47.23 -1.12 -3.34
C ARG A 1145 -48.41 -0.33 -3.94
N LYS A 1146 -48.10 0.50 -4.95
CA LYS A 1146 -48.57 0.43 -6.36
C LYS A 1146 -47.83 1.48 -7.21
N ARG A 1147 -47.00 1.04 -8.17
CA ARG A 1147 -47.20 1.14 -9.63
C ARG A 1147 -47.47 2.57 -10.17
N SER A 1148 -46.47 3.14 -10.82
CA SER A 1148 -46.49 3.64 -12.21
C SER A 1148 -45.10 3.46 -12.76
#